data_AF-A0A135S380-F1
#
_entry.id   AF-A0A135S380-F1
#
_cell.length_a   1.000
_cell.length_b   1.000
_cell.length_c   1.000
_cell.angle_alpha   90.00
_cell.angle_beta   90.00
_cell.angle_gamma   90.00
#
_symmetry.space_group_name_H-M   'P 1'
#
loop_
_entity.id
_entity.type
_entity.pdbx_description
1 polymer ?
#
loop_
_entity_poly.entity_id
_entity_poly.type
_entity_poly.pdbx_seq_one_letter_code
_entity_poly.pdbx_strand_id
1 'polypeptide(L)'
;MSSDYERTILDFYQLPNPYPDEWPAEKNQSDASDDEDEAKDEKKAKLQRRKSRYQALERAVSDRRSIIPGAQSDKGGVANIVQRDEPDPLGTTDSVVRTLRQLGVPIQDDPRLRNRFLLSSTTFSPALFLSQMHATADTQSLLTGLDMLSQSIDQKSASLKVLVETNFERFVKAKATIDNVYKEMKYRGAEPPPPPTTGRARAHSRHASRSSFRGSNGGMNLAASLGSPTSDARKKNALVKESEYGVSGIKAPLLDVSAKAEDVWGPALGGREKEENLKVVSANLDQFKEYVELSSAIAESIKRRDYESLVEEYNKARKFSDDARALAANAAAGSSSQTDIYQIVLAARIWHDVDEQIQAFKRDVWRKLVTLHGVSKADNLGQQDQHMELISLLLELGVDDNPIWVWLLSRYDHLKGKIQSTSDRSKVEVEVLRRRLANADKPGAHAVASHLRSLGRAAVENKIASADSADVIELWEKMLAFLSSILSAQGILGEVLDFWQTVQGFLEGKIQRTLPLGYNRESQVHHQLPEERAGDLQKGTLELVDLIRETVFAFFAGPPPEDISLLFSPLPLSPKSPPSAGAGNLTPTGFLDPRLNLDPNNIPPPSPKRGETWEKLAFWPPWSNSVSGVHYLSKMLALVGSGASDLASIGPVANGLDPGVLDRLKTLVNISRERCVTALCAAWNKDAENIKFVEDWYRSPELGDLTRMPSSFSAFEGALLTGMQKILYISEAMSKPGAGDIVLPPPSKLLQMVRSQYVTTLYKALSGMVENAERSVKKADDDWTTDMDGTIVASAAPAPSGGRATLDAGDRNVRMLLTLSNLQSLRAKVVPSLNSQFENAFSVKLSDESKTIKDVLGQIDARLFQSYTRPSIEELRNIVRAGVASPDWVPEVGQKPREARPYVYEALLSLVLVHTQVSTTAPTLTSQVLSYLLEQTSRELLEAFRTRQRYTLEALMQATLDVEFVAQTLSQYTTDRASALQSEIYQELDGRTDNDARARLQSELPEMRSVLKRLREASKNEFTCFRKIKRPGIGPSRTGTGDSAASIKG
;
A
#
# COMPACT_ATOMS: atom_id res chain seq x y z
N MET A 1 -44.37 -4.78 -108.44
CA MET A 1 -43.14 -5.52 -108.01
C MET A 1 -42.21 -4.67 -107.14
N SER A 2 -41.82 -3.44 -107.51
CA SER A 2 -41.21 -2.51 -106.54
C SER A 2 -42.28 -1.85 -105.66
N SER A 3 -43.34 -1.32 -106.29
CA SER A 3 -44.49 -0.62 -105.67
C SER A 3 -45.05 -1.28 -104.41
N ASP A 4 -45.23 -2.60 -104.44
CA ASP A 4 -45.84 -3.38 -103.36
C ASP A 4 -44.87 -3.61 -102.19
N TYR A 5 -43.57 -3.54 -102.48
CA TYR A 5 -42.46 -3.70 -101.55
C TYR A 5 -42.16 -2.38 -100.81
N GLU A 6 -42.18 -1.26 -101.53
CA GLU A 6 -42.07 0.09 -100.95
C GLU A 6 -43.21 0.35 -99.95
N ARG A 7 -44.45 -0.02 -100.34
CA ARG A 7 -45.64 0.13 -99.48
C ARG A 7 -45.58 -0.71 -98.19
N THR A 8 -45.05 -1.93 -98.26
CA THR A 8 -44.89 -2.79 -97.07
C THR A 8 -43.73 -2.37 -96.17
N ILE A 9 -42.72 -1.66 -96.68
CA ILE A 9 -41.66 -1.05 -95.88
C ILE A 9 -42.17 0.19 -95.13
N LEU A 10 -42.98 1.01 -95.79
CA LEU A 10 -43.63 2.19 -95.19
C LEU A 10 -44.48 1.84 -93.96
N ASP A 11 -45.39 0.87 -94.12
CA ASP A 11 -46.25 0.39 -93.01
C ASP A 11 -45.44 -0.22 -91.86
N PHE A 12 -44.33 -0.91 -92.16
CA PHE A 12 -43.51 -1.58 -91.13
C PHE A 12 -42.69 -0.63 -90.26
N TYR A 13 -42.17 0.46 -90.84
CA TYR A 13 -41.38 1.47 -90.10
C TYR A 13 -42.20 2.69 -89.64
N GLN A 14 -43.45 2.83 -90.11
CA GLN A 14 -44.35 3.95 -89.84
C GLN A 14 -43.75 5.29 -90.28
N LEU A 15 -43.40 5.39 -91.57
CA LEU A 15 -42.88 6.60 -92.21
C LEU A 15 -43.95 7.21 -93.15
N PRO A 16 -44.11 8.54 -93.21
CA PRO A 16 -45.18 9.18 -93.99
C PRO A 16 -44.88 9.34 -95.50
N ASN A 17 -43.62 9.16 -95.92
CA ASN A 17 -43.15 9.34 -97.30
C ASN A 17 -42.01 8.34 -97.57
N PRO A 18 -41.95 7.63 -98.72
CA PRO A 18 -40.87 6.67 -99.04
C PRO A 18 -39.45 7.24 -99.03
N TYR A 19 -39.28 8.54 -99.28
CA TYR A 19 -37.97 9.20 -99.27
C TYR A 19 -38.01 10.50 -98.44
N PRO A 20 -37.77 10.41 -97.11
CA PRO A 20 -37.61 11.58 -96.25
C PRO A 20 -36.13 12.02 -96.19
N ASP A 21 -35.86 13.31 -96.44
CA ASP A 21 -34.50 13.84 -96.47
C ASP A 21 -33.80 13.91 -95.09
N GLU A 22 -34.58 13.94 -94.01
CA GLU A 22 -34.08 13.76 -92.63
C GLU A 22 -34.89 12.69 -91.86
N TRP A 23 -34.23 12.01 -90.92
CA TRP A 23 -34.85 10.97 -90.09
C TRP A 23 -35.47 11.58 -88.81
N PRO A 24 -36.70 11.17 -88.38
CA PRO A 24 -37.36 11.76 -87.21
C PRO A 24 -36.52 11.70 -85.93
N ALA A 25 -36.17 12.88 -85.39
CA ALA A 25 -35.21 13.05 -84.30
C ALA A 25 -35.58 12.30 -83.01
N GLU A 26 -36.87 12.12 -82.71
CA GLU A 26 -37.37 11.36 -81.55
C GLU A 26 -36.88 9.90 -81.47
N LYS A 27 -36.41 9.34 -82.60
CA LYS A 27 -35.91 7.95 -82.69
C LYS A 27 -34.38 7.86 -82.73
N ASN A 28 -33.64 8.96 -82.49
CA ASN A 28 -32.21 9.08 -82.82
C ASN A 28 -31.25 9.17 -81.60
N GLN A 29 -31.73 9.03 -80.36
CA GLN A 29 -30.86 9.06 -79.17
C GLN A 29 -30.19 7.70 -78.89
N SER A 30 -29.04 7.45 -79.52
CA SER A 30 -28.16 6.34 -79.13
C SER A 30 -26.68 6.51 -79.56
N ASP A 31 -26.05 7.64 -79.22
CA ASP A 31 -24.59 7.73 -78.98
C ASP A 31 -24.22 9.06 -78.30
N ALA A 32 -23.70 8.98 -77.07
CA ALA A 32 -22.99 10.01 -76.31
C ALA A 32 -22.35 9.31 -75.09
N SER A 33 -21.13 9.70 -74.70
CA SER A 33 -20.24 8.88 -73.87
C SER A 33 -19.85 9.48 -72.51
N ASP A 34 -19.71 8.58 -71.54
CA ASP A 34 -18.77 8.54 -70.40
C ASP A 34 -18.94 9.47 -69.16
N ASP A 35 -18.37 8.91 -68.08
CA ASP A 35 -17.95 9.40 -66.76
C ASP A 35 -18.99 9.84 -65.68
N GLU A 36 -19.11 8.96 -64.67
CA GLU A 36 -18.78 9.16 -63.24
C GLU A 36 -19.03 10.53 -62.54
N ASP A 37 -19.54 10.60 -61.29
CA ASP A 37 -20.12 9.59 -60.39
C ASP A 37 -20.90 10.26 -59.22
N GLU A 38 -22.03 9.70 -58.77
CA GLU A 38 -22.49 9.75 -57.35
C GLU A 38 -23.80 8.96 -57.07
N ALA A 39 -23.80 8.24 -55.94
CA ALA A 39 -24.93 7.85 -55.09
C ALA A 39 -26.17 7.04 -55.63
N LYS A 40 -26.23 5.77 -55.17
CA LYS A 40 -27.42 4.97 -54.76
C LYS A 40 -28.40 4.35 -55.79
N ASP A 41 -28.48 3.01 -55.68
CA ASP A 41 -29.68 2.14 -55.74
C ASP A 41 -30.55 2.00 -57.02
N GLU A 42 -31.45 1.00 -56.96
CA GLU A 42 -32.59 0.72 -57.87
C GLU A 42 -32.33 0.49 -59.39
N LYS A 43 -31.45 -0.45 -59.78
CA LYS A 43 -31.45 -1.02 -61.15
C LYS A 43 -31.33 -2.55 -61.23
N LYS A 44 -32.47 -3.26 -61.17
CA LYS A 44 -32.58 -4.63 -61.72
C LYS A 44 -33.96 -5.09 -62.22
N ALA A 45 -34.82 -4.17 -62.63
CA ALA A 45 -36.04 -4.45 -63.41
C ALA A 45 -36.06 -3.62 -64.70
N LYS A 46 -36.65 -4.16 -65.78
CA LYS A 46 -36.80 -3.56 -67.13
C LYS A 46 -35.50 -3.33 -67.94
N LEU A 47 -34.92 -4.39 -68.53
CA LEU A 47 -33.92 -4.24 -69.61
C LEU A 47 -33.98 -5.28 -70.76
N GLN A 48 -35.09 -6.01 -70.93
CA GLN A 48 -35.31 -6.86 -72.12
C GLN A 48 -36.37 -6.28 -73.09
N ARG A 49 -36.08 -5.12 -73.70
CA ARG A 49 -36.80 -4.62 -74.89
C ARG A 49 -35.99 -3.59 -75.68
N ARG A 50 -35.09 -4.05 -76.55
CA ARG A 50 -34.51 -3.25 -77.65
C ARG A 50 -34.60 -4.06 -78.96
N LYS A 51 -34.93 -3.40 -80.08
CA LYS A 51 -34.99 -3.96 -81.43
C LYS A 51 -34.08 -3.13 -82.35
N SER A 52 -33.39 -3.76 -83.28
CA SER A 52 -32.38 -3.11 -84.13
C SER A 52 -32.97 -2.53 -85.43
N ARG A 53 -32.27 -1.52 -85.99
CA ARG A 53 -32.74 -0.68 -87.13
C ARG A 53 -32.98 -1.46 -88.43
N TYR A 54 -32.30 -2.60 -88.63
CA TYR A 54 -32.22 -3.31 -89.93
C TYR A 54 -33.09 -4.59 -90.04
N GLN A 55 -33.97 -4.85 -89.07
CA GLN A 55 -34.75 -6.10 -88.98
C GLN A 55 -35.65 -6.43 -90.19
N ALA A 56 -35.94 -5.45 -91.07
CA ALA A 56 -36.64 -5.72 -92.34
C ALA A 56 -35.77 -6.45 -93.37
N LEU A 57 -34.46 -6.16 -93.44
CA LEU A 57 -33.54 -6.76 -94.40
C LEU A 57 -33.30 -8.25 -94.11
N GLU A 58 -33.21 -8.63 -92.83
CA GLU A 58 -33.07 -10.04 -92.41
C GLU A 58 -34.27 -10.90 -92.83
N ARG A 59 -35.49 -10.32 -92.87
CA ARG A 59 -36.69 -11.02 -93.35
C ARG A 59 -36.74 -11.21 -94.86
N ALA A 60 -36.07 -10.36 -95.64
CA ALA A 60 -36.18 -10.36 -97.09
C ALA A 60 -35.55 -11.60 -97.78
N VAL A 61 -34.59 -12.25 -97.10
CA VAL A 61 -33.72 -13.29 -97.70
C VAL A 61 -34.19 -14.72 -97.41
N SER A 62 -35.03 -14.95 -96.39
CA SER A 62 -35.16 -16.30 -95.79
C SER A 62 -36.55 -16.92 -95.68
N ASP A 63 -37.64 -16.31 -96.18
CA ASP A 63 -38.88 -17.08 -96.44
C ASP A 63 -39.85 -16.41 -97.45
N ARG A 64 -39.93 -16.92 -98.68
CA ARG A 64 -40.98 -16.57 -99.67
C ARG A 64 -42.17 -17.53 -99.57
N ARG A 65 -42.92 -17.49 -98.46
CA ARG A 65 -44.26 -18.11 -98.39
C ARG A 65 -45.32 -17.13 -98.91
N SER A 66 -45.88 -17.43 -100.08
CA SER A 66 -46.90 -16.63 -100.74
C SER A 66 -48.26 -16.69 -100.03
N ILE A 67 -48.76 -15.55 -99.55
CA ILE A 67 -50.07 -15.46 -98.89
C ILE A 67 -51.14 -14.97 -99.87
N ILE A 68 -51.93 -15.95 -100.33
CA ILE A 68 -53.38 -15.94 -100.63
C ILE A 68 -54.02 -14.60 -101.07
N PRO A 69 -54.45 -14.48 -102.35
CA PRO A 69 -55.57 -13.63 -102.73
C PRO A 69 -56.89 -14.30 -102.30
N GLY A 70 -57.53 -13.82 -101.23
CA GLY A 70 -58.87 -14.28 -100.81
C GLY A 70 -59.07 -14.64 -99.33
N ALA A 71 -58.03 -14.60 -98.48
CA ALA A 71 -58.17 -14.83 -97.04
C ALA A 71 -57.77 -13.58 -96.25
N GLN A 72 -58.73 -12.98 -95.54
CA GLN A 72 -58.45 -11.99 -94.50
C GLN A 72 -58.09 -12.72 -93.20
N SER A 73 -57.06 -12.23 -92.51
CA SER A 73 -56.59 -12.82 -91.24
C SER A 73 -56.68 -11.78 -90.12
N ASP A 74 -57.61 -11.97 -89.21
CA ASP A 74 -57.59 -11.30 -87.91
C ASP A 74 -57.05 -12.26 -86.83
N LYS A 75 -56.35 -11.74 -85.82
CA LYS A 75 -55.48 -12.55 -84.94
C LYS A 75 -56.24 -13.18 -83.77
N GLY A 76 -57.22 -14.03 -84.09
CA GLY A 76 -58.03 -14.71 -83.07
C GLY A 76 -58.92 -15.88 -83.54
N GLY A 77 -58.76 -16.43 -84.75
CA GLY A 77 -59.67 -17.48 -85.23
C GLY A 77 -59.16 -18.36 -86.37
N VAL A 78 -59.76 -19.54 -86.52
CA VAL A 78 -59.52 -20.49 -87.62
C VAL A 78 -60.48 -20.17 -88.77
N ALA A 79 -59.95 -19.87 -89.95
CA ALA A 79 -60.75 -19.54 -91.13
C ALA A 79 -61.31 -20.81 -91.82
N ASN A 80 -62.64 -20.95 -91.85
CA ASN A 80 -63.34 -22.01 -92.59
C ASN A 80 -63.64 -21.57 -94.03
N ILE A 81 -63.07 -22.23 -95.02
CA ILE A 81 -63.40 -22.04 -96.45
C ILE A 81 -64.27 -23.21 -96.94
N VAL A 82 -65.57 -23.15 -96.66
CA VAL A 82 -66.60 -24.00 -97.28
C VAL A 82 -67.91 -23.20 -97.37
N GLN A 83 -68.36 -22.88 -98.59
CA GLN A 83 -69.66 -22.20 -98.82
C GLN A 83 -70.46 -22.69 -100.04
N ARG A 84 -69.95 -23.63 -100.84
CA ARG A 84 -70.73 -24.26 -101.91
C ARG A 84 -71.27 -25.62 -101.47
N ASP A 85 -72.37 -26.00 -102.10
CA ASP A 85 -72.98 -27.33 -102.02
C ASP A 85 -72.49 -28.15 -103.21
N GLU A 86 -72.39 -29.46 -103.05
CA GLU A 86 -71.80 -30.37 -104.04
C GLU A 86 -72.81 -31.50 -104.36
N PRO A 87 -72.87 -31.96 -105.63
CA PRO A 87 -73.67 -33.12 -105.99
C PRO A 87 -73.06 -34.41 -105.45
N ASP A 88 -73.89 -35.45 -105.29
CA ASP A 88 -73.47 -36.77 -104.82
C ASP A 88 -72.45 -37.41 -105.80
N PRO A 89 -71.25 -37.82 -105.35
CA PRO A 89 -70.27 -38.52 -106.18
C PRO A 89 -70.69 -39.92 -106.64
N LEU A 90 -71.76 -40.51 -106.06
CA LEU A 90 -72.39 -41.75 -106.56
C LEU A 90 -73.54 -41.50 -107.55
N GLY A 91 -73.81 -40.24 -107.89
CA GLY A 91 -74.71 -39.85 -108.99
C GLY A 91 -76.21 -39.94 -108.68
N THR A 92 -76.63 -40.09 -107.42
CA THR A 92 -78.06 -40.24 -107.09
C THR A 92 -78.81 -38.92 -106.92
N THR A 93 -78.13 -37.84 -106.49
CA THR A 93 -78.77 -36.55 -106.18
C THR A 93 -77.85 -35.32 -106.41
N ASP A 94 -78.41 -34.22 -106.91
CA ASP A 94 -77.68 -32.99 -107.26
C ASP A 94 -77.17 -32.16 -106.06
N SER A 95 -77.46 -32.55 -104.81
CA SER A 95 -77.12 -31.76 -103.61
C SER A 95 -77.06 -32.64 -102.35
N VAL A 96 -75.85 -32.78 -101.81
CA VAL A 96 -75.59 -33.51 -100.55
C VAL A 96 -76.15 -32.78 -99.33
N VAL A 97 -76.11 -31.44 -99.29
CA VAL A 97 -76.57 -30.68 -98.10
C VAL A 97 -78.11 -30.59 -98.01
N ARG A 98 -78.84 -30.77 -99.11
CA ARG A 98 -80.32 -30.74 -99.12
C ARG A 98 -80.93 -32.07 -98.67
N THR A 99 -80.37 -33.20 -99.08
CA THR A 99 -80.84 -34.55 -98.71
C THR A 99 -80.61 -34.86 -97.23
N LEU A 100 -79.40 -34.57 -96.71
CA LEU A 100 -79.11 -34.74 -95.28
C LEU A 100 -80.03 -33.92 -94.37
N ARG A 101 -80.56 -32.77 -94.85
CA ARG A 101 -81.57 -31.97 -94.15
C ARG A 101 -82.94 -32.65 -94.10
N GLN A 102 -83.34 -33.36 -95.15
CA GLN A 102 -84.59 -34.14 -95.15
C GLN A 102 -84.50 -35.40 -94.29
N LEU A 103 -83.30 -35.95 -94.11
CA LEU A 103 -83.01 -37.07 -93.20
C LEU A 103 -82.80 -36.64 -91.74
N GLY A 104 -83.06 -35.37 -91.40
CA GLY A 104 -83.16 -34.91 -90.00
C GLY A 104 -81.83 -34.64 -89.28
N VAL A 105 -80.68 -34.59 -89.99
CA VAL A 105 -79.37 -34.37 -89.35
C VAL A 105 -79.10 -32.86 -89.14
N PRO A 106 -78.79 -32.39 -87.91
CA PRO A 106 -78.63 -30.96 -87.62
C PRO A 106 -77.28 -30.42 -88.14
N ILE A 107 -77.27 -29.97 -89.40
CA ILE A 107 -76.06 -29.56 -90.15
C ILE A 107 -75.90 -28.02 -90.25
N GLN A 108 -76.85 -27.24 -89.72
CA GLN A 108 -76.71 -25.78 -89.65
C GLN A 108 -75.93 -25.30 -88.41
N ASP A 109 -75.93 -26.05 -87.31
CA ASP A 109 -75.36 -25.61 -86.03
C ASP A 109 -73.87 -25.98 -85.85
N ASP A 110 -73.39 -27.07 -86.47
CA ASP A 110 -71.97 -27.48 -86.41
C ASP A 110 -71.31 -27.57 -87.81
N PRO A 111 -70.53 -26.55 -88.22
CA PRO A 111 -69.83 -26.55 -89.51
C PRO A 111 -68.70 -27.58 -89.57
N ARG A 112 -68.19 -28.09 -88.44
CA ARG A 112 -67.18 -29.16 -88.45
C ARG A 112 -67.78 -30.50 -88.85
N LEU A 113 -69.04 -30.75 -88.50
CA LEU A 113 -69.75 -31.96 -88.91
C LEU A 113 -69.99 -31.95 -90.43
N ARG A 114 -70.45 -30.82 -90.98
CA ARG A 114 -70.63 -30.62 -92.45
C ARG A 114 -69.35 -30.94 -93.23
N ASN A 115 -68.20 -30.51 -92.74
CA ASN A 115 -66.89 -30.74 -93.36
C ASN A 115 -66.41 -32.21 -93.33
N ARG A 116 -67.22 -33.15 -92.81
CA ARG A 116 -66.95 -34.60 -92.89
C ARG A 116 -67.73 -35.31 -94.01
N PHE A 117 -68.69 -34.64 -94.61
CA PHE A 117 -69.56 -35.15 -95.68
C PHE A 117 -69.29 -34.53 -97.07
N LEU A 118 -68.46 -33.48 -97.15
CA LEU A 118 -68.09 -32.82 -98.40
C LEU A 118 -66.70 -33.27 -98.87
N LEU A 119 -66.59 -33.68 -100.13
CA LEU A 119 -65.39 -34.32 -100.69
C LEU A 119 -64.22 -33.33 -100.85
N SER A 120 -64.52 -32.04 -101.00
CA SER A 120 -63.53 -30.96 -101.05
C SER A 120 -62.84 -30.65 -99.71
N SER A 121 -63.23 -31.31 -98.61
CA SER A 121 -62.63 -31.12 -97.30
C SER A 121 -61.55 -32.15 -96.94
N THR A 122 -60.46 -31.70 -96.32
CA THR A 122 -59.40 -32.57 -95.77
C THR A 122 -59.85 -33.41 -94.57
N THR A 123 -61.08 -33.21 -94.07
CA THR A 123 -61.68 -34.00 -92.98
C THR A 123 -62.82 -34.93 -93.43
N PHE A 124 -62.99 -35.14 -94.74
CA PHE A 124 -64.00 -36.07 -95.27
C PHE A 124 -63.84 -37.50 -94.72
N SER A 125 -64.96 -38.14 -94.35
CA SER A 125 -64.96 -39.51 -93.81
C SER A 125 -65.94 -40.42 -94.57
N PRO A 126 -65.46 -41.25 -95.53
CA PRO A 126 -66.30 -42.05 -96.42
C PRO A 126 -67.32 -42.95 -95.71
N ALA A 127 -66.94 -43.55 -94.57
CA ALA A 127 -67.80 -44.44 -93.81
C ALA A 127 -69.04 -43.74 -93.22
N LEU A 128 -68.94 -42.46 -92.84
CA LEU A 128 -70.09 -41.67 -92.39
C LEU A 128 -70.93 -41.16 -93.56
N PHE A 129 -70.29 -40.83 -94.69
CA PHE A 129 -71.00 -40.44 -95.90
C PHE A 129 -71.94 -41.56 -96.38
N LEU A 130 -71.41 -42.77 -96.62
CA LEU A 130 -72.21 -43.89 -97.10
C LEU A 130 -73.33 -44.29 -96.14
N SER A 131 -73.05 -44.32 -94.83
CA SER A 131 -74.02 -44.77 -93.81
C SER A 131 -75.14 -43.77 -93.52
N GLN A 132 -75.03 -42.50 -93.94
CA GLN A 132 -76.08 -41.49 -93.76
C GLN A 132 -76.74 -41.04 -95.07
N MET A 133 -76.00 -40.92 -96.17
CA MET A 133 -76.57 -40.56 -97.48
C MET A 133 -77.28 -41.72 -98.17
N HIS A 134 -76.77 -42.94 -98.04
CA HIS A 134 -77.25 -44.12 -98.78
C HIS A 134 -77.79 -45.22 -97.83
N ALA A 135 -78.26 -44.82 -96.64
CA ALA A 135 -78.77 -45.71 -95.60
C ALA A 135 -79.94 -46.62 -96.07
N THR A 136 -80.67 -46.20 -97.10
CA THR A 136 -81.82 -46.92 -97.68
C THR A 136 -81.60 -47.29 -99.16
N ALA A 137 -80.35 -47.38 -99.62
CA ALA A 137 -80.03 -47.73 -101.01
C ALA A 137 -79.75 -49.23 -101.16
N ASP A 138 -80.43 -49.87 -102.12
CA ASP A 138 -80.15 -51.27 -102.47
C ASP A 138 -78.76 -51.46 -103.10
N THR A 139 -78.24 -52.68 -102.97
CA THR A 139 -76.88 -53.04 -103.42
C THR A 139 -76.64 -52.80 -104.91
N GLN A 140 -77.66 -52.95 -105.77
CA GLN A 140 -77.54 -52.64 -107.19
C GLN A 140 -77.32 -51.14 -107.44
N SER A 141 -77.98 -50.25 -106.70
CA SER A 141 -77.79 -48.80 -106.82
C SER A 141 -76.38 -48.37 -106.44
N LEU A 142 -75.80 -49.00 -105.41
CA LEU A 142 -74.41 -48.77 -104.99
C LEU A 142 -73.38 -49.25 -106.02
N LEU A 143 -73.67 -50.35 -106.74
CA LEU A 143 -72.82 -50.83 -107.84
C LEU A 143 -72.85 -49.86 -109.04
N THR A 144 -74.04 -49.38 -109.44
CA THR A 144 -74.15 -48.37 -110.51
C THR A 144 -73.43 -47.07 -110.15
N GLY A 145 -73.49 -46.65 -108.88
CA GLY A 145 -72.74 -45.50 -108.38
C GLY A 145 -71.22 -45.70 -108.38
N LEU A 146 -70.74 -46.93 -108.19
CA LEU A 146 -69.31 -47.27 -108.28
C LEU A 146 -68.80 -47.16 -109.73
N ASP A 147 -69.57 -47.62 -110.72
CA ASP A 147 -69.22 -47.48 -112.15
C ASP A 147 -69.20 -46.00 -112.58
N MET A 148 -70.20 -45.21 -112.15
CA MET A 148 -70.22 -43.75 -112.33
C MET A 148 -68.96 -43.07 -111.74
N LEU A 149 -68.57 -43.47 -110.52
CA LEU A 149 -67.39 -42.93 -109.85
C LEU A 149 -66.09 -43.34 -110.59
N SER A 150 -65.99 -44.57 -111.10
CA SER A 150 -64.84 -45.01 -111.90
C SER A 150 -64.72 -44.18 -113.19
N GLN A 151 -65.80 -44.01 -113.95
CA GLN A 151 -65.79 -43.19 -115.17
C GLN A 151 -65.42 -41.72 -114.89
N SER A 152 -65.89 -41.16 -113.77
CA SER A 152 -65.54 -39.81 -113.30
C SER A 152 -64.05 -39.69 -112.94
N ILE A 153 -63.48 -40.72 -112.31
CA ILE A 153 -62.03 -40.81 -112.02
C ILE A 153 -61.23 -40.93 -113.32
N ASP A 154 -61.62 -41.80 -114.24
CA ASP A 154 -60.92 -42.01 -115.51
C ASP A 154 -60.93 -40.74 -116.38
N GLN A 155 -62.08 -40.07 -116.51
CA GLN A 155 -62.21 -38.80 -117.26
C GLN A 155 -61.36 -37.68 -116.63
N LYS A 156 -61.31 -37.60 -115.29
CA LYS A 156 -60.42 -36.67 -114.59
C LYS A 156 -58.94 -37.07 -114.71
N SER A 157 -58.62 -38.35 -114.77
CA SER A 157 -57.24 -38.84 -114.96
C SER A 157 -56.70 -38.50 -116.36
N ALA A 158 -57.53 -38.61 -117.39
CA ALA A 158 -57.22 -38.17 -118.75
C ALA A 158 -56.99 -36.66 -118.81
N SER A 159 -57.86 -35.88 -118.15
CA SER A 159 -57.72 -34.43 -118.01
C SER A 159 -56.43 -34.04 -117.27
N LEU A 160 -56.06 -34.80 -116.22
CA LEU A 160 -54.81 -34.62 -115.48
C LEU A 160 -53.56 -34.98 -116.29
N LYS A 161 -53.60 -36.02 -117.15
CA LYS A 161 -52.50 -36.31 -118.08
C LYS A 161 -52.24 -35.13 -119.02
N VAL A 162 -53.29 -34.61 -119.66
CA VAL A 162 -53.17 -33.43 -120.54
C VAL A 162 -52.65 -32.20 -119.78
N LEU A 163 -53.07 -31.99 -118.52
CA LEU A 163 -52.55 -30.90 -117.68
C LEU A 163 -51.06 -31.08 -117.32
N VAL A 164 -50.62 -32.31 -117.06
CA VAL A 164 -49.22 -32.63 -116.76
C VAL A 164 -48.34 -32.56 -118.01
N GLU A 165 -48.84 -32.96 -119.18
CA GLU A 165 -48.14 -32.86 -120.46
C GLU A 165 -47.99 -31.39 -120.90
N THR A 166 -49.05 -30.60 -120.82
CA THR A 166 -49.02 -29.16 -121.19
C THR A 166 -48.23 -28.27 -120.23
N ASN A 167 -48.07 -28.67 -118.97
CA ASN A 167 -47.29 -27.94 -117.96
C ASN A 167 -46.13 -28.77 -117.39
N PHE A 168 -45.51 -29.63 -118.21
CA PHE A 168 -44.50 -30.60 -117.77
C PHE A 168 -43.32 -29.95 -117.04
N GLU A 169 -42.86 -28.76 -117.47
CA GLU A 169 -41.86 -27.96 -116.77
C GLU A 169 -42.23 -27.63 -115.31
N ARG A 170 -43.49 -27.25 -115.04
CA ARG A 170 -43.98 -26.95 -113.69
C ARG A 170 -44.20 -28.22 -112.88
N PHE A 171 -44.67 -29.30 -113.51
CA PHE A 171 -44.81 -30.60 -112.84
C PHE A 171 -43.44 -31.19 -112.47
N VAL A 172 -42.45 -31.12 -113.36
CA VAL A 172 -41.06 -31.53 -113.10
C VAL A 172 -40.39 -30.63 -112.08
N LYS A 173 -40.63 -29.30 -112.07
CA LYS A 173 -40.11 -28.42 -111.00
C LYS A 173 -40.76 -28.73 -109.65
N ALA A 174 -42.08 -28.93 -109.59
CA ALA A 174 -42.78 -29.34 -108.37
C ALA A 174 -42.30 -30.72 -107.88
N LYS A 175 -42.22 -31.71 -108.77
CA LYS A 175 -41.71 -33.04 -108.46
C LYS A 175 -40.24 -32.98 -108.05
N ALA A 176 -39.39 -32.20 -108.71
CA ALA A 176 -37.99 -32.03 -108.31
C ALA A 176 -37.86 -31.35 -106.93
N THR A 177 -38.74 -30.42 -106.56
CA THR A 177 -38.78 -29.92 -105.18
C THR A 177 -39.25 -30.97 -104.18
N ILE A 178 -40.23 -31.82 -104.54
CA ILE A 178 -40.70 -32.93 -103.68
C ILE A 178 -39.61 -34.02 -103.56
N ASP A 179 -38.96 -34.40 -104.65
CA ASP A 179 -37.88 -35.39 -104.71
C ASP A 179 -36.59 -34.85 -104.04
N ASN A 180 -36.31 -33.54 -104.08
CA ASN A 180 -35.22 -32.93 -103.30
C ASN A 180 -35.56 -32.85 -101.81
N VAL A 181 -36.78 -32.48 -101.42
CA VAL A 181 -37.23 -32.55 -100.02
C VAL A 181 -37.16 -33.99 -99.51
N TYR A 182 -37.60 -34.95 -100.32
CA TYR A 182 -37.53 -36.38 -100.00
C TYR A 182 -36.07 -36.90 -99.94
N LYS A 183 -35.16 -36.39 -100.78
CA LYS A 183 -33.72 -36.69 -100.69
C LYS A 183 -33.05 -36.03 -99.47
N GLU A 184 -33.35 -34.78 -99.14
CA GLU A 184 -32.86 -34.15 -97.90
C GLU A 184 -33.38 -34.89 -96.65
N MET A 185 -34.63 -35.34 -96.67
CA MET A 185 -35.22 -36.15 -95.60
C MET A 185 -34.63 -37.58 -95.52
N LYS A 186 -34.07 -38.11 -96.62
CA LYS A 186 -33.60 -39.51 -96.69
C LYS A 186 -32.07 -39.71 -96.69
N TYR A 187 -31.29 -38.69 -97.04
CA TYR A 187 -29.83 -38.81 -97.26
C TYR A 187 -28.94 -37.80 -96.53
N ARG A 188 -29.44 -37.12 -95.48
CA ARG A 188 -28.54 -36.41 -94.53
C ARG A 188 -27.78 -37.40 -93.63
N GLY A 189 -26.70 -38.00 -94.12
CA GLY A 189 -25.91 -38.94 -93.30
C GLY A 189 -24.62 -39.59 -93.84
N ALA A 190 -24.14 -39.30 -95.06
CA ALA A 190 -22.84 -39.74 -95.63
C ALA A 190 -22.61 -38.97 -96.95
N GLU A 191 -21.42 -38.69 -97.50
CA GLU A 191 -19.97 -38.76 -97.16
C GLU A 191 -19.24 -37.90 -98.25
N PRO A 192 -17.89 -37.85 -98.43
CA PRO A 192 -16.72 -38.08 -97.57
C PRO A 192 -15.79 -36.82 -97.48
N PRO A 193 -14.61 -36.85 -96.81
CA PRO A 193 -13.73 -35.67 -96.69
C PRO A 193 -12.57 -35.61 -97.71
N PRO A 194 -12.11 -34.39 -98.10
CA PRO A 194 -10.76 -34.15 -98.63
C PRO A 194 -9.89 -33.24 -97.70
N PRO A 195 -8.54 -33.19 -97.84
CA PRO A 195 -7.65 -32.72 -96.77
C PRO A 195 -6.91 -31.39 -97.10
N PRO A 196 -5.67 -31.06 -96.65
CA PRO A 196 -5.41 -29.79 -95.96
C PRO A 196 -4.48 -28.80 -96.71
N THR A 197 -4.26 -27.58 -96.18
CA THR A 197 -2.95 -26.87 -96.30
C THR A 197 -2.78 -25.67 -95.35
N THR A 198 -1.60 -25.62 -94.70
CA THR A 198 -0.77 -24.44 -94.30
C THR A 198 -1.36 -23.16 -93.68
N GLY A 199 -0.80 -22.77 -92.52
CA GLY A 199 -0.79 -21.37 -92.03
C GLY A 199 -0.37 -21.25 -90.55
N ARG A 200 0.79 -20.66 -90.23
CA ARG A 200 1.30 -20.47 -88.85
C ARG A 200 1.35 -18.99 -88.45
N ALA A 201 1.02 -18.71 -87.18
CA ALA A 201 1.68 -17.67 -86.36
C ALA A 201 1.60 -18.02 -84.85
N ARG A 202 2.51 -17.50 -84.01
CA ARG A 202 2.57 -17.68 -82.54
C ARG A 202 3.21 -16.47 -81.85
N ALA A 203 2.74 -16.12 -80.65
CA ALA A 203 3.50 -15.63 -79.49
C ALA A 203 2.57 -15.75 -78.25
N HIS A 204 2.91 -16.35 -77.10
CA HIS A 204 4.01 -16.14 -76.13
C HIS A 204 3.89 -14.82 -75.34
N SER A 205 3.68 -14.73 -74.01
CA SER A 205 3.73 -15.59 -72.80
C SER A 205 5.06 -15.65 -71.99
N ARG A 206 5.09 -15.10 -70.76
CA ARG A 206 5.96 -15.40 -69.58
C ARG A 206 5.71 -14.40 -68.41
N HIS A 207 6.03 -14.59 -67.12
CA HIS A 207 6.04 -15.80 -66.24
C HIS A 207 6.36 -15.46 -64.74
N ALA A 208 5.48 -15.85 -63.80
CA ALA A 208 5.72 -16.25 -62.36
C ALA A 208 6.48 -15.28 -61.39
N SER A 209 6.68 -15.54 -60.06
CA SER A 209 6.52 -16.77 -59.24
C SER A 209 6.41 -16.59 -57.69
N ARG A 210 5.68 -17.52 -57.01
CA ARG A 210 5.96 -18.14 -55.67
C ARG A 210 5.83 -17.29 -54.36
N SER A 211 5.62 -17.81 -53.12
CA SER A 211 5.13 -19.11 -52.51
C SER A 211 5.24 -19.04 -50.95
N SER A 212 4.62 -19.81 -50.04
CA SER A 212 3.45 -20.75 -49.95
C SER A 212 3.29 -21.29 -48.49
N PHE A 213 2.33 -22.21 -48.22
CA PHE A 213 2.14 -23.09 -47.01
C PHE A 213 1.28 -22.55 -45.83
N ARG A 214 0.47 -23.35 -45.08
CA ARG A 214 0.06 -24.78 -45.20
C ARG A 214 -1.24 -25.13 -44.40
N GLY A 215 -2.02 -26.09 -44.90
CA GLY A 215 -3.04 -26.86 -44.15
C GLY A 215 -4.47 -26.25 -44.12
N SER A 216 -5.57 -27.02 -44.16
CA SER A 216 -5.73 -28.48 -44.33
C SER A 216 -7.09 -28.86 -44.96
N ASN A 217 -7.17 -30.09 -45.51
CA ASN A 217 -8.35 -30.86 -45.94
C ASN A 217 -9.51 -30.24 -46.77
N GLY A 218 -9.58 -30.68 -48.03
CA GLY A 218 -10.56 -31.72 -48.40
C GLY A 218 -11.77 -31.33 -49.27
N GLY A 219 -12.22 -32.25 -50.14
CA GLY A 219 -13.59 -32.22 -50.66
C GLY A 219 -13.86 -31.85 -52.13
N MET A 220 -12.87 -32.03 -53.02
CA MET A 220 -13.02 -32.25 -54.48
C MET A 220 -14.45 -32.08 -55.08
N ASN A 221 -14.68 -31.00 -55.84
CA ASN A 221 -15.77 -30.95 -56.83
C ASN A 221 -15.18 -30.64 -58.22
N LEU A 222 -15.63 -31.34 -59.25
CA LEU A 222 -14.88 -31.52 -60.51
C LEU A 222 -15.39 -30.66 -61.68
N ALA A 223 -14.52 -30.55 -62.69
CA ALA A 223 -14.83 -30.14 -64.07
C ALA A 223 -15.34 -28.71 -64.31
N ALA A 224 -14.40 -27.76 -64.34
CA ALA A 224 -14.49 -26.68 -65.32
C ALA A 224 -14.20 -27.20 -66.75
N SER A 225 -14.57 -26.42 -67.77
CA SER A 225 -14.21 -26.59 -69.19
C SER A 225 -14.88 -27.71 -70.00
N LEU A 226 -16.09 -27.43 -70.50
CA LEU A 226 -16.32 -27.53 -71.95
C LEU A 226 -16.89 -26.19 -72.46
N GLY A 227 -16.25 -25.62 -73.48
CA GLY A 227 -16.78 -24.45 -74.19
C GLY A 227 -17.94 -24.82 -75.11
N SER A 228 -18.83 -23.86 -75.39
CA SER A 228 -19.95 -24.07 -76.31
C SER A 228 -19.47 -24.21 -77.76
N PRO A 229 -19.71 -25.34 -78.44
CA PRO A 229 -20.05 -25.30 -79.86
C PRO A 229 -21.49 -24.80 -79.98
N THR A 230 -21.74 -23.82 -80.86
CA THR A 230 -23.08 -23.30 -81.13
C THR A 230 -23.98 -24.42 -81.67
N SER A 231 -24.91 -24.91 -80.84
CA SER A 231 -25.74 -26.07 -81.17
C SER A 231 -26.84 -25.71 -82.17
N ASP A 232 -26.51 -25.96 -83.44
CA ASP A 232 -27.34 -25.70 -84.61
C ASP A 232 -28.80 -26.15 -84.39
N ALA A 233 -29.75 -25.20 -84.46
CA ALA A 233 -31.16 -25.43 -84.15
C ALA A 233 -31.84 -26.48 -85.06
N ARG A 234 -31.15 -26.90 -86.12
CA ARG A 234 -31.56 -27.83 -87.17
C ARG A 234 -31.44 -29.33 -86.81
N LYS A 235 -30.95 -29.68 -85.60
CA LYS A 235 -30.78 -31.09 -85.16
C LYS A 235 -31.83 -31.64 -84.16
N LYS A 236 -32.76 -30.82 -83.68
CA LYS A 236 -33.63 -31.17 -82.51
C LYS A 236 -34.58 -32.38 -82.69
N ASN A 237 -34.93 -32.74 -83.93
CA ASN A 237 -35.95 -33.78 -84.22
C ASN A 237 -35.38 -35.01 -84.97
N ALA A 238 -34.07 -35.26 -84.91
CA ALA A 238 -33.47 -36.43 -85.55
C ALA A 238 -33.74 -37.72 -84.76
N LEU A 239 -34.18 -38.79 -85.43
CA LEU A 239 -34.45 -40.11 -84.84
C LEU A 239 -33.18 -40.99 -84.80
N VAL A 240 -32.07 -40.42 -84.35
CA VAL A 240 -30.76 -41.10 -84.23
C VAL A 240 -30.46 -41.34 -82.74
N LYS A 241 -29.68 -42.40 -82.45
CA LYS A 241 -29.29 -42.76 -81.08
C LYS A 241 -28.55 -41.63 -80.35
N GLU A 242 -27.78 -40.83 -81.08
CA GLU A 242 -27.02 -39.66 -80.56
C GLU A 242 -27.89 -38.44 -80.24
N SER A 243 -29.14 -38.39 -80.72
CA SER A 243 -30.11 -37.32 -80.43
C SER A 243 -31.25 -37.80 -79.52
N GLU A 244 -31.01 -38.91 -78.80
CA GLU A 244 -31.96 -39.61 -77.92
C GLU A 244 -33.30 -39.89 -78.60
N TYR A 245 -33.26 -40.37 -79.86
CA TYR A 245 -34.46 -40.69 -80.65
C TYR A 245 -35.50 -39.54 -80.73
N GLY A 246 -35.04 -38.29 -80.69
CA GLY A 246 -35.88 -37.09 -80.76
C GLY A 246 -36.34 -36.54 -79.39
N VAL A 247 -36.05 -37.21 -78.28
CA VAL A 247 -36.45 -36.76 -76.92
C VAL A 247 -35.67 -35.51 -76.48
N SER A 248 -34.47 -35.29 -77.03
CA SER A 248 -33.60 -34.14 -76.70
C SER A 248 -34.27 -32.76 -76.82
N GLY A 249 -35.22 -32.58 -77.75
CA GLY A 249 -36.02 -31.35 -77.88
C GLY A 249 -37.00 -31.09 -76.74
N ILE A 250 -37.43 -32.14 -76.03
CA ILE A 250 -38.34 -32.08 -74.86
C ILE A 250 -37.53 -32.07 -73.56
N LYS A 251 -36.41 -32.82 -73.54
CA LYS A 251 -35.51 -32.95 -72.40
C LYS A 251 -34.95 -31.61 -71.93
N ALA A 252 -34.63 -30.68 -72.84
CA ALA A 252 -34.14 -29.35 -72.47
C ALA A 252 -35.23 -28.49 -71.75
N PRO A 253 -36.45 -28.30 -72.28
CA PRO A 253 -37.54 -27.67 -71.52
C PRO A 253 -37.90 -28.38 -70.21
N LEU A 254 -37.85 -29.72 -70.17
CA LEU A 254 -38.23 -30.47 -68.97
C LEU A 254 -37.14 -30.39 -67.89
N LEU A 255 -35.85 -30.34 -68.26
CA LEU A 255 -34.74 -30.01 -67.36
C LEU A 255 -34.72 -28.54 -66.95
N ASP A 256 -35.14 -27.61 -67.82
CA ASP A 256 -35.29 -26.19 -67.49
C ASP A 256 -36.46 -25.98 -66.49
N VAL A 257 -37.54 -26.75 -66.62
CA VAL A 257 -38.64 -26.79 -65.65
C VAL A 257 -38.27 -27.52 -64.36
N SER A 258 -37.48 -28.61 -64.42
CA SER A 258 -37.00 -29.28 -63.19
C SER A 258 -35.97 -28.43 -62.46
N ALA A 259 -35.04 -27.78 -63.16
CA ALA A 259 -34.11 -26.83 -62.58
C ALA A 259 -34.84 -25.63 -61.97
N LYS A 260 -35.87 -25.08 -62.64
CA LYS A 260 -36.73 -24.04 -62.05
C LYS A 260 -37.58 -24.55 -60.88
N ALA A 261 -37.93 -25.84 -60.85
CA ALA A 261 -38.56 -26.46 -59.70
C ALA A 261 -37.56 -26.64 -58.54
N GLU A 262 -36.30 -26.98 -58.81
CA GLU A 262 -35.23 -27.05 -57.80
C GLU A 262 -34.83 -25.66 -57.29
N ASP A 263 -34.75 -24.64 -58.16
CA ASP A 263 -34.49 -23.23 -57.82
C ASP A 263 -35.61 -22.58 -56.98
N VAL A 264 -36.84 -23.09 -57.05
CA VAL A 264 -38.00 -22.56 -56.31
C VAL A 264 -38.35 -23.45 -55.11
N TRP A 265 -38.58 -24.74 -55.32
CA TRP A 265 -38.92 -25.68 -54.27
C TRP A 265 -37.71 -26.14 -53.44
N GLY A 266 -36.48 -26.11 -53.96
CA GLY A 266 -35.29 -26.39 -53.17
C GLY A 266 -35.10 -25.36 -52.04
N PRO A 267 -35.05 -24.05 -52.36
CA PRO A 267 -35.05 -22.99 -51.34
C PRO A 267 -36.32 -22.93 -50.48
N ALA A 268 -37.50 -23.25 -51.02
CA ALA A 268 -38.75 -23.23 -50.24
C ALA A 268 -38.89 -24.43 -49.29
N LEU A 269 -38.57 -25.65 -49.72
CA LEU A 269 -38.59 -26.86 -48.90
C LEU A 269 -37.41 -26.87 -47.94
N GLY A 270 -36.19 -26.59 -48.40
CA GLY A 270 -35.02 -26.44 -47.52
C GLY A 270 -35.12 -25.22 -46.60
N GLY A 271 -35.91 -24.21 -46.97
CA GLY A 271 -36.28 -23.08 -46.10
C GLY A 271 -37.28 -23.50 -45.03
N ARG A 272 -38.34 -24.23 -45.41
CA ARG A 272 -39.34 -24.79 -44.50
C ARG A 272 -38.77 -25.84 -43.55
N GLU A 273 -37.90 -26.72 -44.03
CA GLU A 273 -37.20 -27.72 -43.22
C GLU A 273 -36.25 -27.02 -42.22
N LYS A 274 -35.59 -25.93 -42.62
CA LYS A 274 -34.85 -25.08 -41.68
C LYS A 274 -35.77 -24.38 -40.70
N GLU A 275 -36.93 -23.89 -41.11
CA GLU A 275 -37.93 -23.27 -40.22
C GLU A 275 -38.49 -24.27 -39.21
N GLU A 276 -38.77 -25.51 -39.65
CA GLU A 276 -39.29 -26.60 -38.84
C GLU A 276 -38.22 -27.12 -37.87
N ASN A 277 -36.97 -27.31 -38.32
CA ASN A 277 -35.84 -27.59 -37.45
C ASN A 277 -35.55 -26.43 -36.48
N LEU A 278 -35.65 -25.17 -36.90
CA LEU A 278 -35.51 -23.99 -36.01
C LEU A 278 -36.65 -23.92 -34.99
N LYS A 279 -37.87 -24.33 -35.33
CA LYS A 279 -39.00 -24.44 -34.40
C LYS A 279 -38.85 -25.60 -33.41
N VAL A 280 -38.30 -26.73 -33.83
CA VAL A 280 -37.95 -27.84 -32.92
C VAL A 280 -36.80 -27.43 -32.00
N VAL A 281 -35.76 -26.77 -32.53
CA VAL A 281 -34.66 -26.23 -31.73
C VAL A 281 -35.14 -25.14 -30.77
N SER A 282 -36.01 -24.22 -31.19
CA SER A 282 -36.56 -23.19 -30.30
C SER A 282 -37.45 -23.81 -29.23
N ALA A 283 -38.36 -24.72 -29.59
CA ALA A 283 -39.23 -25.38 -28.61
C ALA A 283 -38.42 -26.18 -27.57
N ASN A 284 -37.35 -26.87 -27.98
CA ASN A 284 -36.46 -27.57 -27.06
C ASN A 284 -35.63 -26.58 -26.22
N LEU A 285 -35.16 -25.47 -26.80
CA LEU A 285 -34.40 -24.44 -26.08
C LEU A 285 -35.27 -23.66 -25.10
N ASP A 286 -36.54 -23.40 -25.42
CA ASP A 286 -37.53 -22.80 -24.53
C ASP A 286 -37.89 -23.76 -23.38
N GLN A 287 -38.04 -25.07 -23.65
CA GLN A 287 -38.30 -26.09 -22.62
C GLN A 287 -37.11 -26.29 -21.67
N PHE A 288 -35.88 -26.27 -22.17
CA PHE A 288 -34.66 -26.44 -21.38
C PHE A 288 -33.93 -25.10 -21.09
N LYS A 289 -34.64 -23.98 -21.19
CA LYS A 289 -34.06 -22.63 -21.07
C LYS A 289 -33.34 -22.42 -19.74
N GLU A 290 -34.02 -22.75 -18.64
CA GLU A 290 -33.50 -22.62 -17.27
C GLU A 290 -32.26 -23.49 -17.01
N TYR A 291 -32.10 -24.60 -17.75
CA TYR A 291 -30.90 -25.42 -17.70
C TYR A 291 -29.74 -24.72 -18.41
N VAL A 292 -29.95 -24.27 -19.65
CA VAL A 292 -28.89 -23.68 -20.50
C VAL A 292 -28.41 -22.33 -19.99
N GLU A 293 -29.31 -21.48 -19.48
CA GLU A 293 -28.94 -20.14 -18.97
C GLU A 293 -28.11 -20.22 -17.67
N LEU A 294 -28.28 -21.28 -16.86
CA LEU A 294 -27.72 -21.41 -15.52
C LEU A 294 -26.18 -21.31 -15.45
N SER A 295 -25.47 -21.92 -16.40
CA SER A 295 -24.00 -21.86 -16.46
C SER A 295 -23.47 -20.50 -16.90
N SER A 296 -24.29 -19.69 -17.58
CA SER A 296 -23.98 -18.32 -17.95
C SER A 296 -24.34 -17.31 -16.85
N ALA A 297 -25.42 -17.59 -16.10
CA ALA A 297 -25.83 -16.82 -14.93
C ALA A 297 -24.78 -16.92 -13.82
N ILE A 298 -24.32 -18.14 -13.49
CA ILE A 298 -23.25 -18.39 -12.51
C ILE A 298 -21.94 -17.68 -12.91
N ALA A 299 -21.56 -17.71 -14.20
CA ALA A 299 -20.41 -16.98 -14.71
C ALA A 299 -20.58 -15.44 -14.58
N GLU A 300 -21.80 -14.94 -14.71
CA GLU A 300 -22.11 -13.52 -14.56
C GLU A 300 -22.22 -13.08 -13.09
N SER A 301 -22.83 -13.86 -12.18
CA SER A 301 -22.91 -13.56 -10.76
C SER A 301 -21.51 -13.55 -10.10
N ILE A 302 -20.64 -14.51 -10.45
CA ILE A 302 -19.19 -14.49 -10.12
C ILE A 302 -18.52 -13.20 -10.63
N LYS A 303 -18.80 -12.77 -11.86
CA LYS A 303 -18.20 -11.58 -12.47
C LYS A 303 -18.71 -10.27 -11.87
N ARG A 304 -19.98 -10.22 -11.48
CA ARG A 304 -20.63 -9.08 -10.80
C ARG A 304 -20.31 -9.01 -9.30
N ARG A 305 -19.79 -10.10 -8.71
CA ARG A 305 -19.60 -10.33 -7.26
C ARG A 305 -20.92 -10.37 -6.47
N ASP A 306 -21.99 -10.83 -7.12
CA ASP A 306 -23.25 -11.08 -6.45
C ASP A 306 -23.21 -12.51 -5.89
N TYR A 307 -22.92 -12.62 -4.59
CA TYR A 307 -22.75 -13.91 -3.93
C TYR A 307 -24.09 -14.54 -3.50
N GLU A 308 -25.14 -13.74 -3.30
CA GLU A 308 -26.48 -14.21 -2.94
C GLU A 308 -27.14 -14.90 -4.14
N SER A 309 -27.14 -14.23 -5.30
CA SER A 309 -27.61 -14.83 -6.57
C SER A 309 -26.80 -16.07 -6.97
N LEU A 310 -25.47 -16.06 -6.77
CA LEU A 310 -24.59 -17.20 -7.04
C LEU A 310 -24.96 -18.44 -6.21
N VAL A 311 -25.24 -18.25 -4.91
CA VAL A 311 -25.67 -19.35 -4.01
C VAL A 311 -27.06 -19.85 -4.40
N GLU A 312 -27.99 -18.97 -4.78
CA GLU A 312 -29.29 -19.40 -5.33
C GLU A 312 -29.15 -20.22 -6.62
N GLU A 313 -28.37 -19.75 -7.59
CA GLU A 313 -28.17 -20.39 -8.90
C GLU A 313 -27.49 -21.75 -8.75
N TYR A 314 -26.47 -21.85 -7.89
CA TYR A 314 -25.82 -23.12 -7.60
C TYR A 314 -26.75 -24.09 -6.84
N ASN A 315 -27.62 -23.60 -5.95
CA ASN A 315 -28.64 -24.42 -5.31
C ASN A 315 -29.76 -24.87 -6.27
N LYS A 316 -30.06 -24.10 -7.32
CA LYS A 316 -30.92 -24.53 -8.45
C LYS A 316 -30.21 -25.63 -9.26
N ALA A 317 -28.91 -25.47 -9.54
CA ALA A 317 -28.09 -26.49 -10.23
C ALA A 317 -28.03 -27.81 -9.45
N ARG A 318 -27.83 -27.77 -8.12
CA ARG A 318 -27.84 -28.94 -7.24
C ARG A 318 -29.17 -29.69 -7.34
N LYS A 319 -30.31 -28.99 -7.18
CA LYS A 319 -31.66 -29.57 -7.32
C LYS A 319 -31.86 -30.23 -8.68
N PHE A 320 -31.54 -29.54 -9.78
CA PHE A 320 -31.63 -30.12 -11.12
C PHE A 320 -30.74 -31.37 -11.29
N SER A 321 -29.58 -31.44 -10.63
CA SER A 321 -28.74 -32.64 -10.62
C SER A 321 -29.31 -33.79 -9.77
N ASP A 322 -29.96 -33.47 -8.66
CA ASP A 322 -30.61 -34.42 -7.75
C ASP A 322 -31.90 -34.98 -8.38
N ASP A 323 -32.71 -34.12 -9.01
CA ASP A 323 -33.89 -34.49 -9.79
C ASP A 323 -33.51 -35.33 -11.01
N ALA A 324 -32.47 -34.97 -11.76
CA ALA A 324 -31.94 -35.80 -12.85
C ALA A 324 -31.41 -37.15 -12.35
N ARG A 325 -30.81 -37.22 -11.16
CA ARG A 325 -30.37 -38.48 -10.52
C ARG A 325 -31.55 -39.34 -10.08
N ALA A 326 -32.62 -38.73 -9.57
CA ALA A 326 -33.86 -39.41 -9.22
C ALA A 326 -34.61 -39.93 -10.46
N LEU A 327 -34.69 -39.12 -11.53
CA LEU A 327 -35.22 -39.53 -12.83
C LEU A 327 -34.40 -40.68 -13.44
N ALA A 328 -33.07 -40.63 -13.36
CA ALA A 328 -32.20 -41.72 -13.81
C ALA A 328 -32.40 -43.01 -12.99
N ALA A 329 -32.59 -42.91 -11.67
CA ALA A 329 -32.90 -44.06 -10.83
C ALA A 329 -34.27 -44.67 -11.14
N ASN A 330 -35.28 -43.85 -11.43
CA ASN A 330 -36.61 -44.30 -11.84
C ASN A 330 -36.60 -44.88 -13.28
N ALA A 331 -35.82 -44.30 -14.19
CA ALA A 331 -35.58 -44.80 -15.56
C ALA A 331 -34.79 -46.12 -15.59
N ALA A 332 -34.04 -46.45 -14.53
CA ALA A 332 -33.45 -47.79 -14.37
C ALA A 332 -34.50 -48.87 -14.00
N ALA A 333 -35.70 -48.47 -13.58
CA ALA A 333 -36.79 -49.35 -13.17
C ALA A 333 -37.96 -49.46 -14.19
N GLY A 334 -37.96 -48.64 -15.25
CA GLY A 334 -39.01 -48.64 -16.28
C GLY A 334 -38.59 -47.87 -17.54
N SER A 335 -39.30 -48.09 -18.65
CA SER A 335 -38.96 -47.46 -19.94
C SER A 335 -39.13 -45.93 -19.89
N SER A 336 -38.02 -45.19 -19.91
CA SER A 336 -38.00 -43.73 -19.94
C SER A 336 -38.48 -43.14 -21.26
N SER A 337 -39.03 -41.92 -21.18
CA SER A 337 -39.30 -41.09 -22.35
C SER A 337 -37.99 -40.57 -22.94
N GLN A 338 -37.99 -40.27 -24.24
CA GLN A 338 -36.85 -39.58 -24.87
C GLN A 338 -36.57 -38.23 -24.22
N THR A 339 -37.62 -37.51 -23.77
CA THR A 339 -37.49 -36.23 -23.06
C THR A 339 -36.67 -36.37 -21.78
N ASP A 340 -36.94 -37.41 -20.97
CA ASP A 340 -36.23 -37.69 -19.72
C ASP A 340 -34.74 -37.97 -19.99
N ILE A 341 -34.44 -38.71 -21.06
CA ILE A 341 -33.07 -39.02 -21.48
C ILE A 341 -32.33 -37.73 -21.88
N TYR A 342 -32.98 -36.84 -22.65
CA TYR A 342 -32.38 -35.53 -22.98
C TYR A 342 -32.18 -34.66 -21.74
N GLN A 343 -33.14 -34.62 -20.81
CA GLN A 343 -33.05 -33.89 -19.55
C GLN A 343 -31.87 -34.38 -18.69
N ILE A 344 -31.71 -35.70 -18.55
CA ILE A 344 -30.59 -36.31 -17.79
C ILE A 344 -29.24 -35.98 -18.42
N VAL A 345 -29.10 -36.11 -19.75
CA VAL A 345 -27.83 -35.83 -20.45
C VAL A 345 -27.48 -34.34 -20.41
N LEU A 346 -28.48 -33.45 -20.57
CA LEU A 346 -28.28 -32.01 -20.51
C LEU A 346 -27.93 -31.55 -19.10
N ALA A 347 -28.66 -32.01 -18.08
CA ALA A 347 -28.36 -31.74 -16.68
C ALA A 347 -26.97 -32.24 -16.27
N ALA A 348 -26.56 -33.44 -16.71
CA ALA A 348 -25.23 -33.98 -16.43
C ALA A 348 -24.11 -33.13 -17.03
N ARG A 349 -24.29 -32.60 -18.25
CA ARG A 349 -23.32 -31.69 -18.88
C ARG A 349 -23.24 -30.35 -18.16
N ILE A 350 -24.38 -29.72 -17.90
CA ILE A 350 -24.41 -28.41 -17.23
C ILE A 350 -23.90 -28.53 -15.79
N TRP A 351 -24.20 -29.62 -15.09
CA TRP A 351 -23.63 -29.89 -13.76
C TRP A 351 -22.09 -29.99 -13.80
N HIS A 352 -21.51 -30.60 -14.85
CA HIS A 352 -20.05 -30.62 -15.02
C HIS A 352 -19.49 -29.21 -15.29
N ASP A 353 -20.08 -28.48 -16.25
CA ASP A 353 -19.66 -27.12 -16.61
C ASP A 353 -19.81 -26.14 -15.42
N VAL A 354 -20.82 -26.33 -14.56
CA VAL A 354 -21.07 -25.54 -13.34
C VAL A 354 -20.16 -25.95 -12.19
N ASP A 355 -19.94 -27.24 -11.94
CA ASP A 355 -19.00 -27.68 -10.90
C ASP A 355 -17.57 -27.24 -11.25
N GLU A 356 -17.11 -27.29 -12.50
CA GLU A 356 -15.79 -26.74 -12.85
C GLU A 356 -15.66 -25.24 -12.50
N GLN A 357 -16.67 -24.43 -12.84
CA GLN A 357 -16.71 -23.00 -12.48
C GLN A 357 -16.72 -22.78 -10.96
N ILE A 358 -17.56 -23.52 -10.23
CA ILE A 358 -17.70 -23.37 -8.77
C ILE A 358 -16.46 -23.91 -8.04
N GLN A 359 -15.81 -24.97 -8.52
CA GLN A 359 -14.55 -25.47 -7.97
C GLN A 359 -13.40 -24.50 -8.24
N ALA A 360 -13.34 -23.86 -9.41
CA ALA A 360 -12.40 -22.78 -9.68
C ALA A 360 -12.64 -21.57 -8.75
N PHE A 361 -13.91 -21.17 -8.57
CA PHE A 361 -14.30 -20.10 -7.66
C PHE A 361 -13.96 -20.41 -6.19
N LYS A 362 -14.24 -21.64 -5.72
CA LYS A 362 -13.86 -22.12 -4.38
C LYS A 362 -12.35 -22.02 -4.15
N ARG A 363 -11.51 -22.44 -5.10
CA ARG A 363 -10.03 -22.29 -5.01
C ARG A 363 -9.60 -20.83 -4.89
N ASP A 364 -10.28 -19.92 -5.59
CA ASP A 364 -10.00 -18.48 -5.52
C ASP A 364 -10.52 -17.82 -4.24
N VAL A 365 -11.66 -18.27 -3.68
CA VAL A 365 -12.15 -17.85 -2.37
C VAL A 365 -11.26 -18.37 -1.25
N TRP A 366 -10.82 -19.63 -1.31
CA TRP A 366 -9.80 -20.19 -0.43
C TRP A 366 -8.50 -19.37 -0.45
N ARG A 367 -8.01 -18.99 -1.65
CA ARG A 367 -6.82 -18.14 -1.78
C ARG A 367 -7.01 -16.75 -1.17
N LYS A 368 -8.21 -16.16 -1.29
CA LYS A 368 -8.55 -14.88 -0.62
C LYS A 368 -8.57 -15.04 0.90
N LEU A 369 -9.21 -16.08 1.43
CA LEU A 369 -9.28 -16.37 2.86
C LEU A 369 -7.88 -16.52 3.47
N VAL A 370 -6.98 -17.24 2.78
CA VAL A 370 -5.56 -17.45 3.18
C VAL A 370 -4.66 -16.22 2.90
N THR A 371 -5.19 -15.12 2.34
CA THR A 371 -4.43 -13.86 2.15
C THR A 371 -4.99 -12.66 2.92
N LEU A 372 -6.20 -12.74 3.49
CA LEU A 372 -6.86 -11.66 4.25
C LEU A 372 -6.36 -11.49 5.69
N HIS A 373 -5.06 -11.62 5.92
CA HIS A 373 -4.46 -11.57 7.25
C HIS A 373 -4.12 -10.15 7.77
N GLY A 374 -4.94 -9.17 7.39
CA GLY A 374 -5.04 -7.87 8.06
C GLY A 374 -4.57 -6.66 7.26
N VAL A 375 -5.47 -5.72 7.06
CA VAL A 375 -5.16 -4.28 7.07
C VAL A 375 -5.45 -3.77 8.49
N SER A 376 -4.74 -2.74 8.94
CA SER A 376 -4.85 -2.26 10.32
C SER A 376 -6.25 -1.72 10.66
N LYS A 377 -6.64 -1.82 11.94
CA LYS A 377 -7.92 -1.37 12.55
C LYS A 377 -8.29 0.10 12.33
N ALA A 378 -7.46 0.90 11.66
CA ALA A 378 -7.62 2.35 11.53
C ALA A 378 -8.83 2.78 10.68
N ASP A 379 -9.20 2.03 9.63
CA ASP A 379 -10.11 2.54 8.58
C ASP A 379 -11.41 1.76 8.35
N ASN A 380 -11.56 0.50 8.79
CA ASN A 380 -12.75 -0.31 8.44
C ASN A 380 -13.21 -1.28 9.52
N LEU A 381 -14.41 -1.06 10.09
CA LEU A 381 -15.16 -2.09 10.82
C LEU A 381 -15.54 -3.26 9.91
N GLY A 382 -15.92 -2.97 8.65
CA GLY A 382 -16.39 -3.95 7.66
C GLY A 382 -15.37 -4.99 7.16
N GLN A 383 -14.16 -5.05 7.73
CA GLN A 383 -13.20 -6.14 7.46
C GLN A 383 -13.33 -7.32 8.43
N GLN A 384 -14.00 -7.14 9.58
CA GLN A 384 -14.44 -8.29 10.36
C GLN A 384 -15.56 -9.05 9.63
N ASP A 385 -16.44 -8.32 8.94
CA ASP A 385 -17.49 -8.92 8.11
C ASP A 385 -16.89 -9.66 6.91
N GLN A 386 -15.95 -9.08 6.15
CA GLN A 386 -15.38 -9.70 4.94
C GLN A 386 -14.79 -11.12 5.10
N HIS A 387 -14.13 -11.45 6.22
CA HIS A 387 -13.64 -12.82 6.42
C HIS A 387 -14.76 -13.77 6.87
N MET A 388 -15.75 -13.27 7.60
CA MET A 388 -16.97 -14.01 7.95
C MET A 388 -17.87 -14.26 6.72
N GLU A 389 -18.01 -13.29 5.82
CA GLU A 389 -18.70 -13.39 4.52
C GLU A 389 -18.08 -14.47 3.62
N LEU A 390 -16.74 -14.54 3.55
CA LEU A 390 -16.07 -15.55 2.75
C LEU A 390 -16.13 -16.94 3.40
N ILE A 391 -16.15 -17.02 4.74
CA ILE A 391 -16.41 -18.27 5.47
C ILE A 391 -17.86 -18.71 5.26
N SER A 392 -18.85 -17.81 5.35
CA SER A 392 -20.26 -18.14 5.13
C SER A 392 -20.53 -18.56 3.69
N LEU A 393 -19.97 -17.86 2.71
CA LEU A 393 -20.06 -18.22 1.28
C LEU A 393 -19.42 -19.59 0.98
N LEU A 394 -18.27 -19.91 1.59
CA LEU A 394 -17.69 -21.25 1.49
C LEU A 394 -18.64 -22.31 2.08
N LEU A 395 -19.16 -22.07 3.28
CA LEU A 395 -20.11 -22.98 3.94
C LEU A 395 -21.44 -23.12 3.16
N GLU A 396 -21.89 -22.11 2.43
CA GLU A 396 -23.10 -22.18 1.60
C GLU A 396 -22.88 -22.94 0.28
N LEU A 397 -21.70 -22.78 -0.34
CA LEU A 397 -21.29 -23.55 -1.52
C LEU A 397 -20.90 -25.01 -1.19
N GLY A 398 -20.76 -25.35 0.10
CA GLY A 398 -20.37 -26.67 0.62
C GLY A 398 -18.87 -26.97 0.43
N VAL A 399 -18.21 -27.51 1.45
CA VAL A 399 -16.76 -27.74 1.45
C VAL A 399 -16.40 -29.02 2.19
N ASP A 400 -15.40 -29.75 1.69
CA ASP A 400 -14.88 -30.97 2.30
C ASP A 400 -14.01 -30.69 3.55
N ASP A 401 -13.37 -29.52 3.58
CA ASP A 401 -12.49 -29.04 4.66
C ASP A 401 -13.14 -27.89 5.46
N ASN A 402 -12.81 -27.79 6.75
CA ASN A 402 -13.35 -26.74 7.63
C ASN A 402 -12.66 -25.37 7.35
N PRO A 403 -13.40 -24.35 6.86
CA PRO A 403 -12.81 -23.04 6.51
C PRO A 403 -12.40 -22.22 7.73
N ILE A 404 -13.07 -22.39 8.87
CA ILE A 404 -12.72 -21.72 10.13
C ILE A 404 -11.34 -22.20 10.61
N TRP A 405 -11.10 -23.51 10.57
CA TRP A 405 -9.81 -24.10 10.93
C TRP A 405 -8.67 -23.59 10.04
N VAL A 406 -8.85 -23.63 8.72
CA VAL A 406 -7.81 -23.21 7.76
C VAL A 406 -7.50 -21.72 7.90
N TRP A 407 -8.51 -20.87 8.08
CA TRP A 407 -8.31 -19.42 8.33
C TRP A 407 -7.60 -19.15 9.66
N LEU A 408 -7.98 -19.83 10.74
CA LEU A 408 -7.32 -19.67 12.04
C LEU A 408 -5.86 -20.12 11.99
N LEU A 409 -5.56 -21.25 11.32
CA LEU A 409 -4.20 -21.74 11.12
C LEU A 409 -3.37 -20.76 10.28
N SER A 410 -3.89 -20.28 9.15
CA SER A 410 -3.16 -19.31 8.31
C SER A 410 -3.01 -17.94 8.97
N ARG A 411 -3.93 -17.55 9.88
CA ARG A 411 -3.79 -16.35 10.71
C ARG A 411 -2.70 -16.54 11.79
N TYR A 412 -2.61 -17.71 12.41
CA TYR A 412 -1.51 -18.08 13.30
C TYR A 412 -0.16 -18.04 12.57
N ASP A 413 -0.05 -18.65 11.38
CA ASP A 413 1.20 -18.66 10.60
C ASP A 413 1.60 -17.26 10.14
N HIS A 414 0.63 -16.42 9.73
CA HIS A 414 0.89 -15.02 9.43
C HIS A 414 1.41 -14.26 10.67
N LEU A 415 0.77 -14.42 11.83
CA LEU A 415 1.22 -13.78 13.08
C LEU A 415 2.62 -14.25 13.48
N LYS A 416 2.90 -15.55 13.38
CA LYS A 416 4.20 -16.17 13.64
C LYS A 416 5.30 -15.57 12.74
N GLY A 417 5.05 -15.55 11.43
CA GLY A 417 5.96 -14.94 10.46
C GLY A 417 6.16 -13.44 10.68
N LYS A 418 5.10 -12.71 11.05
CA LYS A 418 5.13 -11.27 11.36
C LYS A 418 5.94 -10.96 12.63
N ILE A 419 5.79 -11.74 13.70
CA ILE A 419 6.62 -11.64 14.92
C ILE A 419 8.10 -11.83 14.55
N GLN A 420 8.42 -12.89 13.82
CA GLN A 420 9.79 -13.21 13.41
C GLN A 420 10.38 -12.12 12.52
N SER A 421 9.73 -11.75 11.41
CA SER A 421 10.23 -10.75 10.47
C SER A 421 10.39 -9.35 11.09
N THR A 422 9.47 -8.93 11.96
CA THR A 422 9.58 -7.64 12.66
C THR A 422 10.72 -7.67 13.68
N SER A 423 10.88 -8.79 14.40
CA SER A 423 11.95 -8.97 15.38
C SER A 423 13.35 -9.04 14.75
N ASP A 424 13.49 -9.74 13.63
CA ASP A 424 14.78 -9.89 12.95
C ASP A 424 15.19 -8.60 12.23
N ARG A 425 14.24 -7.90 11.63
CA ARG A 425 14.47 -6.56 11.06
C ARG A 425 14.89 -5.55 12.14
N SER A 426 14.21 -5.52 13.30
CA SER A 426 14.52 -4.54 14.35
C SER A 426 15.85 -4.81 15.04
N LYS A 427 16.20 -6.08 15.31
CA LYS A 427 17.55 -6.47 15.81
C LYS A 427 18.63 -5.90 14.93
N VAL A 428 18.47 -6.04 13.61
CA VAL A 428 19.39 -5.55 12.59
C VAL A 428 19.47 -4.01 12.57
N GLU A 429 18.33 -3.31 12.52
CA GLU A 429 18.32 -1.83 12.51
C GLU A 429 18.95 -1.24 13.79
N VAL A 430 18.65 -1.83 14.96
CA VAL A 430 19.24 -1.45 16.27
C VAL A 430 20.74 -1.74 16.31
N GLU A 431 21.19 -2.92 15.88
CA GLU A 431 22.62 -3.29 15.89
C GLU A 431 23.44 -2.44 14.90
N VAL A 432 22.89 -2.08 13.75
CA VAL A 432 23.53 -1.16 12.79
C VAL A 432 23.75 0.22 13.41
N LEU A 433 22.74 0.80 14.05
CA LEU A 433 22.85 2.09 14.74
C LEU A 433 23.80 2.00 15.95
N ARG A 434 23.73 0.91 16.73
CA ARG A 434 24.67 0.61 17.82
C ARG A 434 26.12 0.57 17.32
N ARG A 435 26.40 -0.08 16.19
CA ARG A 435 27.76 -0.13 15.61
C ARG A 435 28.22 1.22 15.07
N ARG A 436 27.34 2.05 14.49
CA ARG A 436 27.68 3.44 14.13
C ARG A 436 28.13 4.22 15.37
N LEU A 437 27.36 4.18 16.47
CA LEU A 437 27.69 4.84 17.74
C LEU A 437 28.93 4.27 18.44
N ALA A 438 29.13 2.94 18.44
CA ALA A 438 30.26 2.30 19.13
C ALA A 438 31.62 2.55 18.44
N ASN A 439 31.60 2.84 17.13
CA ASN A 439 32.80 3.22 16.37
C ASN A 439 33.06 4.73 16.35
N ALA A 440 32.08 5.56 16.74
CA ALA A 440 32.30 6.99 16.93
C ALA A 440 33.27 7.26 18.10
N ASP A 441 33.95 8.41 18.04
CA ASP A 441 34.87 8.84 19.09
C ASP A 441 34.13 9.08 20.42
N LYS A 442 34.84 8.80 21.52
CA LYS A 442 34.30 8.98 22.87
C LYS A 442 34.00 10.47 23.10
N PRO A 443 32.76 10.86 23.46
CA PRO A 443 32.45 12.26 23.70
C PRO A 443 33.28 12.81 24.87
N GLY A 444 33.84 14.00 24.67
CA GLY A 444 34.61 14.69 25.70
C GLY A 444 33.74 15.02 26.92
N ALA A 445 34.32 14.93 28.13
CA ALA A 445 33.57 15.09 29.38
C ALA A 445 32.81 16.43 29.48
N HIS A 446 33.36 17.50 28.90
CA HIS A 446 32.70 18.82 28.79
C HIS A 446 31.43 18.81 27.93
N ALA A 447 31.36 17.96 26.89
CA ALA A 447 30.18 17.80 26.05
C ALA A 447 29.07 17.07 26.83
N VAL A 448 29.40 15.94 27.49
CA VAL A 448 28.47 15.23 28.39
C VAL A 448 27.94 16.18 29.46
N ALA A 449 28.81 16.93 30.12
CA ALA A 449 28.42 17.93 31.12
C ALA A 449 27.65 19.14 30.55
N SER A 450 27.66 19.39 29.23
CA SER A 450 26.76 20.38 28.61
C SER A 450 25.33 19.86 28.52
N HIS A 451 25.15 18.56 28.21
CA HIS A 451 23.85 17.90 28.25
C HIS A 451 23.31 17.79 29.69
N LEU A 452 24.16 17.43 30.67
CA LEU A 452 23.72 17.39 32.08
C LEU A 452 23.29 18.79 32.61
N ARG A 453 23.90 19.88 32.11
CA ARG A 453 23.48 21.26 32.41
C ARG A 453 22.14 21.66 31.79
N SER A 454 21.69 21.02 30.70
CA SER A 454 20.41 21.38 30.05
C SER A 454 19.22 21.09 30.96
N LEU A 455 19.31 20.03 31.78
CA LEU A 455 18.29 19.58 32.72
C LEU A 455 17.93 20.63 33.78
N GLY A 456 18.93 21.36 34.28
CA GLY A 456 18.73 22.50 35.19
C GLY A 456 17.99 23.69 34.57
N ARG A 457 17.76 23.67 33.25
CA ARG A 457 16.91 24.62 32.51
C ARG A 457 15.62 23.97 31.99
N ALA A 458 15.65 22.67 31.69
CA ALA A 458 14.54 21.90 31.11
C ALA A 458 13.41 21.56 32.10
N ALA A 459 13.55 21.85 33.40
CA ALA A 459 12.45 21.71 34.37
C ALA A 459 11.19 22.53 34.03
N VAL A 460 11.28 23.47 33.07
CA VAL A 460 10.17 24.31 32.57
C VAL A 460 9.61 23.83 31.21
N GLU A 461 10.33 23.00 30.45
CA GLU A 461 9.89 22.48 29.14
C GLU A 461 10.32 21.01 28.95
N ASN A 462 9.37 20.13 28.61
CA ASN A 462 9.56 18.68 28.41
C ASN A 462 10.47 18.27 27.20
N LYS A 463 11.40 19.12 26.77
CA LYS A 463 12.30 18.91 25.61
C LYS A 463 13.52 18.05 25.97
N ILE A 464 13.26 16.76 26.23
CA ILE A 464 14.27 15.70 26.43
C ILE A 464 15.22 15.56 25.21
N ALA A 465 14.86 16.12 24.04
CA ALA A 465 15.72 16.24 22.87
C ALA A 465 17.07 16.97 23.11
N SER A 466 17.25 17.65 24.25
CA SER A 466 18.51 18.28 24.66
C SER A 466 19.30 17.49 25.73
N ALA A 467 18.77 16.35 26.16
CA ALA A 467 19.34 15.56 27.26
C ALA A 467 20.52 14.68 26.85
N ASP A 468 20.75 14.44 25.56
CA ASP A 468 21.86 13.64 25.03
C ASP A 468 22.20 14.09 23.58
N SER A 469 23.14 13.40 22.93
CA SER A 469 23.42 13.56 21.50
C SER A 469 22.29 13.04 20.61
N ALA A 470 22.11 13.63 19.43
CA ALA A 470 21.00 13.31 18.53
C ALA A 470 21.01 11.84 18.06
N ASP A 471 22.19 11.31 17.74
CA ASP A 471 22.36 9.93 17.27
C ASP A 471 22.02 8.89 18.36
N VAL A 472 22.30 9.21 19.63
CA VAL A 472 21.90 8.41 20.80
C VAL A 472 20.39 8.47 21.01
N ILE A 473 19.78 9.65 20.83
CA ILE A 473 18.33 9.83 20.93
C ILE A 473 17.62 9.06 19.81
N GLU A 474 18.15 9.05 18.58
CA GLU A 474 17.61 8.22 17.49
C GLU A 474 17.61 6.74 17.89
N LEU A 475 18.72 6.20 18.42
CA LEU A 475 18.76 4.80 18.84
C LEU A 475 17.77 4.50 19.99
N TRP A 476 17.67 5.38 20.98
CA TRP A 476 16.65 5.26 22.04
C TRP A 476 15.22 5.22 21.48
N GLU A 477 14.91 6.07 20.50
CA GLU A 477 13.58 6.14 19.88
C GLU A 477 13.28 4.95 18.98
N LYS A 478 14.24 4.48 18.17
CA LYS A 478 14.06 3.27 17.34
C LYS A 478 13.85 2.03 18.22
N MET A 479 14.57 1.89 19.34
CA MET A 479 14.36 0.80 20.30
C MET A 479 13.01 0.90 21.03
N LEU A 480 12.56 2.11 21.39
CA LEU A 480 11.23 2.30 22.01
C LEU A 480 10.10 2.04 21.00
N ALA A 481 10.28 2.43 19.74
CA ALA A 481 9.36 2.11 18.65
C ALA A 481 9.28 0.60 18.39
N PHE A 482 10.41 -0.12 18.42
CA PHE A 482 10.44 -1.58 18.34
C PHE A 482 9.62 -2.24 19.46
N LEU A 483 9.88 -1.89 20.72
CA LEU A 483 9.14 -2.45 21.86
C LEU A 483 7.66 -2.06 21.81
N SER A 484 7.32 -0.86 21.32
CA SER A 484 5.92 -0.45 21.10
C SER A 484 5.25 -1.26 19.98
N SER A 485 5.98 -1.57 18.90
CA SER A 485 5.48 -2.38 17.78
C SER A 485 5.18 -3.82 18.17
N ILE A 486 5.90 -4.39 19.14
CA ILE A 486 5.58 -5.71 19.70
C ILE A 486 4.52 -5.62 20.80
N LEU A 487 4.74 -4.80 21.84
CA LEU A 487 4.04 -4.90 23.13
C LEU A 487 2.90 -3.90 23.36
N SER A 488 2.67 -2.92 22.47
CA SER A 488 1.52 -2.02 22.63
C SER A 488 0.22 -2.69 22.18
N ALA A 489 -0.93 -2.20 22.68
CA ALA A 489 -2.26 -2.65 22.27
C ALA A 489 -2.62 -2.32 20.80
N GLN A 490 -1.79 -1.52 20.10
CA GLN A 490 -1.87 -1.28 18.66
C GLN A 490 -0.79 -2.02 17.87
N GLY A 491 0.12 -2.73 18.56
CA GLY A 491 1.17 -3.55 17.99
C GLY A 491 0.75 -5.01 17.86
N ILE A 492 1.75 -5.88 17.64
CA ILE A 492 1.52 -7.31 17.38
C ILE A 492 0.83 -8.01 18.55
N LEU A 493 1.09 -7.61 19.80
CA LEU A 493 0.37 -8.10 20.97
C LEU A 493 -1.14 -7.82 20.89
N GLY A 494 -1.55 -6.63 20.43
CA GLY A 494 -2.96 -6.33 20.18
C GLY A 494 -3.59 -7.31 19.18
N GLU A 495 -2.89 -7.61 18.08
CA GLU A 495 -3.35 -8.57 17.08
C GLU A 495 -3.39 -10.03 17.57
N VAL A 496 -2.54 -10.41 18.53
CA VAL A 496 -2.57 -11.74 19.17
C VAL A 496 -3.70 -11.83 20.21
N LEU A 497 -4.00 -10.75 20.93
CA LEU A 497 -5.17 -10.66 21.80
C LEU A 497 -6.48 -10.72 20.99
N ASP A 498 -6.55 -10.01 19.86
CA ASP A 498 -7.67 -10.09 18.91
C ASP A 498 -7.85 -11.52 18.38
N PHE A 499 -6.74 -12.17 17.97
CA PHE A 499 -6.76 -13.57 17.52
C PHE A 499 -7.29 -14.49 18.62
N TRP A 500 -6.78 -14.40 19.86
CA TRP A 500 -7.31 -15.20 20.96
C TRP A 500 -8.79 -14.93 21.23
N GLN A 501 -9.25 -13.67 21.17
CA GLN A 501 -10.67 -13.34 21.31
C GLN A 501 -11.53 -13.96 20.21
N THR A 502 -11.06 -14.00 18.95
CA THR A 502 -11.78 -14.72 17.88
C THR A 502 -11.81 -16.23 18.12
N VAL A 503 -10.68 -16.86 18.48
CA VAL A 503 -10.62 -18.29 18.84
C VAL A 503 -11.59 -18.60 19.98
N GLN A 504 -11.57 -17.80 21.06
CA GLN A 504 -12.49 -17.95 22.19
C GLN A 504 -13.96 -17.77 21.76
N GLY A 505 -14.26 -16.83 20.86
CA GLY A 505 -15.61 -16.63 20.30
C GLY A 505 -16.12 -17.80 19.45
N PHE A 506 -15.21 -18.52 18.77
CA PHE A 506 -15.52 -19.78 18.08
C PHE A 506 -15.67 -20.96 19.06
N LEU A 507 -14.82 -21.06 20.09
CA LEU A 507 -14.89 -22.12 21.11
C LEU A 507 -16.14 -22.02 21.99
N GLU A 508 -16.55 -20.81 22.39
CA GLU A 508 -17.75 -20.55 23.18
C GLU A 508 -19.07 -20.66 22.38
N GLY A 509 -19.00 -21.00 21.09
CA GLY A 509 -20.16 -21.17 20.21
C GLY A 509 -20.94 -19.89 19.90
N LYS A 510 -20.46 -18.72 20.34
CA LYS A 510 -21.11 -17.41 20.13
C LYS A 510 -21.16 -17.06 18.64
N ILE A 511 -20.05 -17.23 17.93
CA ILE A 511 -19.95 -16.95 16.49
C ILE A 511 -20.67 -18.04 15.67
N GLN A 512 -20.62 -19.30 16.11
CA GLN A 512 -21.26 -20.45 15.42
C GLN A 512 -22.77 -20.26 15.18
N ARG A 513 -23.45 -19.46 16.01
CA ARG A 513 -24.89 -19.15 15.88
C ARG A 513 -25.23 -18.21 14.71
N THR A 514 -24.23 -17.56 14.11
CA THR A 514 -24.41 -16.62 12.99
C THR A 514 -24.03 -17.22 11.63
N LEU A 515 -23.52 -18.46 11.61
CA LEU A 515 -23.09 -19.13 10.39
C LEU A 515 -24.25 -19.88 9.70
N PRO A 516 -24.35 -19.81 8.36
CA PRO A 516 -25.39 -20.50 7.59
C PRO A 516 -25.16 -22.02 7.58
N LEU A 517 -26.24 -22.79 7.63
CA LEU A 517 -26.16 -24.27 7.70
C LEU A 517 -25.79 -24.95 6.37
N GLY A 518 -25.77 -24.22 5.25
CA GLY A 518 -25.54 -24.75 3.91
C GLY A 518 -26.70 -25.57 3.34
N TYR A 519 -26.57 -26.00 2.07
CA TYR A 519 -27.50 -26.93 1.43
C TYR A 519 -27.61 -28.23 2.26
N ASN A 520 -28.83 -28.72 2.47
CA ASN A 520 -29.12 -29.95 3.22
C ASN A 520 -28.48 -30.10 4.63
N ARG A 521 -28.02 -29.00 5.25
CA ARG A 521 -27.24 -28.96 6.50
C ARG A 521 -25.84 -29.58 6.43
N GLU A 522 -25.28 -29.77 5.24
CA GLU A 522 -23.93 -30.32 5.02
C GLU A 522 -22.88 -29.64 5.92
N SER A 523 -22.96 -28.32 6.04
CA SER A 523 -21.97 -27.48 6.71
C SER A 523 -22.06 -27.48 8.22
N GLN A 524 -23.13 -28.04 8.82
CA GLN A 524 -23.31 -28.14 10.27
C GLN A 524 -22.16 -28.88 10.97
N VAL A 525 -21.52 -29.84 10.28
CA VAL A 525 -20.35 -30.59 10.80
C VAL A 525 -19.13 -29.67 10.99
N HIS A 526 -18.98 -28.64 10.15
CA HIS A 526 -17.83 -27.73 10.16
C HIS A 526 -18.00 -26.56 11.14
N HIS A 527 -19.20 -26.37 11.70
CA HIS A 527 -19.44 -25.33 12.71
C HIS A 527 -18.81 -25.67 14.07
N GLN A 528 -18.64 -26.96 14.38
CA GLN A 528 -17.95 -27.41 15.59
C GLN A 528 -16.47 -27.65 15.28
N LEU A 529 -15.58 -27.02 16.06
CA LEU A 529 -14.16 -27.36 16.07
C LEU A 529 -13.97 -28.61 16.98
N PRO A 530 -13.37 -29.71 16.49
CA PRO A 530 -13.00 -30.85 17.32
C PRO A 530 -12.11 -30.45 18.50
N GLU A 531 -12.26 -31.10 19.65
CA GLU A 531 -11.52 -30.77 20.88
C GLU A 531 -9.98 -30.86 20.70
N GLU A 532 -9.50 -31.78 19.86
CA GLU A 532 -8.08 -31.86 19.48
C GLU A 532 -7.60 -30.58 18.80
N ARG A 533 -8.37 -30.08 17.81
CA ARG A 533 -8.07 -28.82 17.10
C ARG A 533 -8.21 -27.59 18.00
N ALA A 534 -9.12 -27.63 18.98
CA ALA A 534 -9.18 -26.61 20.03
C ALA A 534 -7.91 -26.59 20.88
N GLY A 535 -7.37 -27.76 21.24
CA GLY A 535 -6.09 -27.91 21.93
C GLY A 535 -4.91 -27.37 21.12
N ASP A 536 -4.84 -27.69 19.82
CA ASP A 536 -3.81 -27.16 18.91
C ASP A 536 -3.85 -25.63 18.79
N LEU A 537 -5.04 -25.01 18.77
CA LEU A 537 -5.18 -23.55 18.75
C LEU A 537 -4.76 -22.89 20.07
N GLN A 538 -5.05 -23.52 21.20
CA GLN A 538 -4.56 -23.06 22.51
C GLN A 538 -3.04 -23.14 22.58
N LYS A 539 -2.46 -24.28 22.16
CA LYS A 539 -1.01 -24.48 22.07
C LYS A 539 -0.36 -23.49 21.10
N GLY A 540 -0.92 -23.27 19.92
CA GLY A 540 -0.45 -22.27 18.97
C GLY A 540 -0.48 -20.86 19.54
N THR A 541 -1.52 -20.51 20.32
CA THR A 541 -1.57 -19.23 21.04
C THR A 541 -0.45 -19.14 22.09
N LEU A 542 -0.18 -20.21 22.84
CA LEU A 542 0.97 -20.27 23.77
C LEU A 542 2.31 -20.14 23.06
N GLU A 543 2.49 -20.72 21.87
CA GLU A 543 3.70 -20.55 21.05
C GLU A 543 3.88 -19.10 20.57
N LEU A 544 2.81 -18.39 20.18
CA LEU A 544 2.87 -16.96 19.85
C LEU A 544 3.25 -16.11 21.08
N VAL A 545 2.70 -16.44 22.25
CA VAL A 545 3.05 -15.80 23.54
C VAL A 545 4.51 -16.03 23.90
N ASP A 546 5.02 -17.26 23.78
CA ASP A 546 6.42 -17.58 24.05
C ASP A 546 7.37 -16.91 23.03
N LEU A 547 7.00 -16.81 21.75
CA LEU A 547 7.79 -16.06 20.74
C LEU A 547 7.86 -14.56 21.05
N ILE A 548 6.75 -13.94 21.47
CA ILE A 548 6.76 -12.53 21.92
C ILE A 548 7.61 -12.38 23.19
N ARG A 549 7.49 -13.31 24.15
CA ARG A 549 8.32 -13.32 25.36
C ARG A 549 9.80 -13.43 25.01
N GLU A 550 10.19 -14.36 24.14
CA GLU A 550 11.60 -14.65 23.83
C GLU A 550 12.27 -13.57 23.01
N THR A 551 11.56 -12.93 22.08
CA THR A 551 12.10 -11.80 21.31
C THR A 551 12.40 -10.59 22.21
N VAL A 552 11.54 -10.31 23.19
CA VAL A 552 11.78 -9.26 24.21
C VAL A 552 12.81 -9.71 25.24
N PHE A 553 12.82 -10.98 25.65
CA PHE A 553 13.82 -11.52 26.57
C PHE A 553 15.23 -11.45 26.00
N ALA A 554 15.42 -11.84 24.74
CA ALA A 554 16.71 -11.78 24.05
C ALA A 554 17.25 -10.34 23.98
N PHE A 555 16.37 -9.35 23.78
CA PHE A 555 16.74 -7.93 23.74
C PHE A 555 17.28 -7.39 25.07
N PHE A 556 16.73 -7.81 26.21
CA PHE A 556 17.18 -7.36 27.54
C PHE A 556 18.25 -8.25 28.20
N ALA A 557 18.22 -9.57 27.95
CA ALA A 557 19.07 -10.54 28.63
C ALA A 557 20.25 -11.05 27.78
N GLY A 558 20.15 -10.95 26.45
CA GLY A 558 21.17 -11.41 25.51
C GLY A 558 22.30 -10.41 25.27
N PRO A 559 23.47 -10.88 24.82
CA PRO A 559 24.50 -10.01 24.25
C PRO A 559 24.03 -9.41 22.92
N PRO A 560 24.62 -8.29 22.45
CA PRO A 560 24.38 -7.80 21.10
C PRO A 560 24.75 -8.87 20.05
N PRO A 561 23.97 -9.05 18.97
CA PRO A 561 24.25 -10.05 17.94
C PRO A 561 25.49 -9.68 17.13
N GLU A 562 26.48 -10.59 17.06
CA GLU A 562 27.69 -10.36 16.26
C GLU A 562 27.42 -10.52 14.74
N ASP A 563 26.50 -11.41 14.35
CA ASP A 563 26.05 -11.62 12.97
C ASP A 563 24.94 -10.63 12.55
N ILE A 564 25.24 -9.75 11.57
CA ILE A 564 24.21 -8.99 10.82
C ILE A 564 23.82 -9.70 9.52
N SER A 565 24.08 -11.00 9.41
CA SER A 565 23.91 -11.82 8.20
C SER A 565 22.48 -11.80 7.63
N LEU A 566 21.49 -11.47 8.46
CA LEU A 566 20.08 -11.31 8.10
C LEU A 566 19.81 -10.10 7.18
N LEU A 567 20.73 -9.13 7.05
CA LEU A 567 20.66 -8.08 6.02
C LEU A 567 20.74 -8.66 4.60
N PHE A 568 21.44 -9.79 4.43
CA PHE A 568 21.67 -10.41 3.12
C PHE A 568 20.58 -11.45 2.81
N SER A 569 19.31 -11.07 2.97
CA SER A 569 18.16 -11.91 2.68
C SER A 569 17.17 -11.18 1.74
N PRO A 570 17.00 -11.61 0.48
CA PRO A 570 17.73 -12.70 -0.18
C PRO A 570 19.23 -12.38 -0.35
N LEU A 571 20.05 -13.43 -0.37
CA LEU A 571 21.51 -13.30 -0.57
C LEU A 571 21.79 -12.60 -1.91
N PRO A 572 22.81 -11.70 -1.97
CA PRO A 572 23.26 -11.14 -3.25
C PRO A 572 23.66 -12.30 -4.17
N LEU A 573 23.09 -12.32 -5.38
CA LEU A 573 23.17 -13.46 -6.30
C LEU A 573 24.63 -13.84 -6.58
N SER A 574 25.07 -14.99 -6.07
CA SER A 574 26.35 -15.56 -6.48
C SER A 574 26.31 -15.83 -7.98
N PRO A 575 27.39 -15.55 -8.75
CA PRO A 575 27.38 -15.59 -10.21
C PRO A 575 27.27 -17.00 -10.83
N LYS A 576 26.85 -18.01 -10.04
CA LYS A 576 26.63 -19.40 -10.48
C LYS A 576 25.33 -20.02 -9.93
N SER A 577 24.49 -19.27 -9.23
CA SER A 577 23.18 -19.73 -8.73
C SER A 577 22.09 -19.52 -9.80
N PRO A 578 21.36 -20.55 -10.27
CA PRO A 578 20.24 -20.36 -11.19
C PRO A 578 19.06 -19.66 -10.47
N PRO A 579 18.27 -18.83 -11.17
CA PRO A 579 17.18 -18.08 -10.56
C PRO A 579 16.01 -19.01 -10.21
N SER A 580 15.73 -19.16 -8.91
CA SER A 580 14.48 -19.79 -8.44
C SER A 580 13.32 -18.79 -8.59
N ALA A 581 12.26 -19.17 -9.30
CA ALA A 581 11.09 -18.34 -9.48
C ALA A 581 10.15 -18.45 -8.28
N GLY A 582 9.70 -17.32 -7.72
CA GLY A 582 8.57 -17.27 -6.78
C GLY A 582 8.68 -16.34 -5.56
N ALA A 583 9.85 -15.77 -5.26
CA ALA A 583 10.09 -15.05 -4.00
C ALA A 583 10.52 -13.57 -4.18
N GLY A 584 9.85 -12.82 -5.05
CA GLY A 584 10.15 -11.41 -5.32
C GLY A 584 8.91 -10.50 -5.34
N ASN A 585 9.09 -9.25 -4.90
CA ASN A 585 8.17 -8.10 -5.06
C ASN A 585 6.88 -8.05 -4.20
N LEU A 586 6.91 -8.48 -2.92
CA LEU A 586 5.83 -8.17 -1.96
C LEU A 586 6.33 -7.70 -0.57
N THR A 587 6.98 -6.55 -0.51
CA THR A 587 6.90 -5.65 0.66
C THR A 587 6.79 -4.19 0.18
N PRO A 588 5.81 -3.39 0.66
CA PRO A 588 5.69 -1.98 0.27
C PRO A 588 6.71 -1.12 1.03
N THR A 589 7.59 -0.44 0.31
CA THR A 589 8.68 0.40 0.84
C THR A 589 8.21 1.76 1.40
N GLY A 590 6.97 1.84 1.90
CA GLY A 590 6.30 3.10 2.25
C GLY A 590 6.73 3.77 3.57
N PHE A 591 7.54 3.09 4.39
CA PHE A 591 8.00 3.56 5.71
C PHE A 591 9.52 3.49 5.89
N LEU A 592 10.28 3.71 4.81
CA LEU A 592 11.74 3.83 4.89
C LEU A 592 12.18 5.27 5.21
N ASP A 593 12.80 5.44 6.37
CA ASP A 593 13.62 6.60 6.69
C ASP A 593 14.84 6.61 5.74
N PRO A 594 15.06 7.65 4.91
CA PRO A 594 16.11 7.64 3.89
C PRO A 594 17.54 7.41 4.43
N ARG A 595 17.78 7.61 5.73
CA ARG A 595 19.07 7.37 6.42
C ARG A 595 19.34 5.89 6.74
N LEU A 596 18.32 5.04 6.63
CA LEU A 596 18.40 3.59 6.83
C LEU A 596 18.54 2.80 5.52
N ASN A 597 18.62 3.47 4.37
CA ASN A 597 19.15 2.86 3.14
C ASN A 597 20.63 2.53 3.34
N LEU A 598 20.90 1.28 3.74
CA LEU A 598 22.24 0.73 3.88
C LEU A 598 22.84 0.49 2.49
N ASP A 599 23.75 1.37 2.08
CA ASP A 599 24.70 1.07 1.02
C ASP A 599 25.47 -0.21 1.41
N PRO A 600 25.44 -1.30 0.60
CA PRO A 600 26.16 -2.54 0.89
C PRO A 600 27.67 -2.35 1.09
N ASN A 601 28.24 -1.23 0.64
CA ASN A 601 29.65 -0.87 0.78
C ASN A 601 29.98 -0.14 2.10
N ASN A 602 28.98 0.27 2.89
CA ASN A 602 29.15 1.08 4.11
C ASN A 602 28.45 0.46 5.34
N ILE A 603 28.73 -0.82 5.59
CA ILE A 603 28.31 -1.54 6.79
C ILE A 603 29.28 -1.19 7.94
N PRO A 604 28.80 -0.70 9.10
CA PRO A 604 29.67 -0.33 10.20
C PRO A 604 30.37 -1.58 10.80
N PRO A 605 31.68 -1.51 11.11
CA PRO A 605 32.42 -2.65 11.65
C PRO A 605 31.88 -3.09 13.03
N PRO A 606 32.09 -4.36 13.44
CA PRO A 606 31.64 -4.86 14.73
C PRO A 606 32.16 -3.99 15.89
N SER A 607 31.34 -3.82 16.92
CA SER A 607 31.63 -2.88 18.02
C SER A 607 32.98 -3.21 18.70
N PRO A 608 33.89 -2.24 18.85
CA PRO A 608 35.20 -2.49 19.44
C PRO A 608 35.05 -2.91 20.90
N LYS A 609 35.69 -4.02 21.28
CA LYS A 609 35.67 -4.59 22.63
C LYS A 609 36.65 -3.82 23.53
N ARG A 610 36.20 -2.65 24.05
CA ARG A 610 36.99 -1.73 24.89
C ARG A 610 36.85 -2.04 26.39
N GLY A 611 35.99 -3.00 26.78
CA GLY A 611 35.74 -3.40 28.16
C GLY A 611 34.68 -2.56 28.89
N GLU A 612 33.97 -1.69 28.18
CA GLU A 612 32.90 -0.85 28.72
C GLU A 612 31.67 -1.68 29.14
N THR A 613 30.95 -1.24 30.17
CA THR A 613 29.82 -2.01 30.76
C THR A 613 28.65 -2.23 29.80
N TRP A 614 28.42 -1.32 28.86
CA TRP A 614 27.37 -1.39 27.86
C TRP A 614 27.67 -2.36 26.71
N GLU A 615 28.92 -2.82 26.52
CA GLU A 615 29.27 -3.78 25.47
C GLU A 615 28.51 -5.11 25.64
N LYS A 616 28.16 -5.47 26.89
CA LYS A 616 27.44 -6.69 27.28
C LYS A 616 25.92 -6.57 27.21
N LEU A 617 25.38 -5.42 26.80
CA LEU A 617 23.95 -5.07 26.90
C LEU A 617 23.44 -4.58 25.55
N ALA A 618 22.65 -5.39 24.84
CA ALA A 618 22.13 -5.03 23.52
C ALA A 618 21.28 -3.74 23.53
N PHE A 619 20.40 -3.61 24.52
CA PHE A 619 19.44 -2.50 24.69
C PHE A 619 20.01 -1.15 25.14
N TRP A 620 21.33 -1.03 25.40
CA TRP A 620 21.94 0.21 25.88
C TRP A 620 22.74 0.91 24.75
N PRO A 621 22.42 2.16 24.34
CA PRO A 621 23.17 2.90 23.32
C PRO A 621 24.59 3.23 23.78
N PRO A 622 25.63 3.00 22.96
CA PRO A 622 26.98 3.43 23.27
C PRO A 622 27.04 4.92 23.57
N TRP A 623 27.90 5.29 24.53
CA TRP A 623 28.13 6.66 25.00
C TRP A 623 26.94 7.42 25.61
N SER A 624 25.73 6.86 25.64
CA SER A 624 24.55 7.50 26.26
C SER A 624 24.72 7.75 27.75
N ASN A 625 24.10 8.83 28.23
CA ASN A 625 24.12 9.20 29.65
C ASN A 625 22.98 8.57 30.45
N SER A 626 23.12 8.63 31.77
CA SER A 626 22.17 8.09 32.74
C SER A 626 20.78 8.72 32.69
N VAL A 627 20.64 9.96 32.22
CA VAL A 627 19.36 10.69 32.24
C VAL A 627 18.51 10.35 31.01
N SER A 628 19.13 10.26 29.83
CA SER A 628 18.47 9.69 28.65
C SER A 628 18.09 8.22 28.93
N GLY A 629 19.02 7.45 29.49
CA GLY A 629 18.77 6.09 29.99
C GLY A 629 17.57 5.99 30.94
N VAL A 630 17.49 6.80 31.98
CA VAL A 630 16.33 6.82 32.89
C VAL A 630 15.02 7.09 32.17
N HIS A 631 14.99 8.11 31.31
CA HIS A 631 13.76 8.49 30.61
C HIS A 631 13.26 7.36 29.70
N TYR A 632 14.11 6.81 28.84
CA TYR A 632 13.69 5.80 27.87
C TYR A 632 13.48 4.42 28.54
N LEU A 633 14.36 3.98 29.46
CA LEU A 633 14.18 2.69 30.15
C LEU A 633 12.94 2.65 31.04
N SER A 634 12.54 3.77 31.66
CA SER A 634 11.28 3.80 32.43
C SER A 634 10.06 3.55 31.55
N LYS A 635 10.01 4.11 30.34
CA LYS A 635 8.97 3.86 29.34
C LYS A 635 9.03 2.43 28.77
N MET A 636 10.23 1.93 28.49
CA MET A 636 10.42 0.56 28.01
C MET A 636 9.94 -0.48 29.03
N LEU A 637 10.28 -0.32 30.31
CA LEU A 637 9.82 -1.23 31.36
C LEU A 637 8.33 -1.08 31.67
N ALA A 638 7.74 0.11 31.50
CA ALA A 638 6.28 0.27 31.53
C ALA A 638 5.61 -0.57 30.44
N LEU A 639 6.09 -0.51 29.18
CA LEU A 639 5.61 -1.33 28.07
C LEU A 639 5.81 -2.84 28.30
N VAL A 640 6.96 -3.25 28.84
CA VAL A 640 7.23 -4.65 29.20
C VAL A 640 6.30 -5.14 30.32
N GLY A 641 6.08 -4.33 31.37
CA GLY A 641 5.16 -4.66 32.45
C GLY A 641 3.70 -4.72 31.99
N SER A 642 3.25 -3.75 31.19
CA SER A 642 1.89 -3.74 30.65
C SER A 642 1.66 -4.88 29.67
N GLY A 643 2.62 -5.16 28.78
CA GLY A 643 2.55 -6.23 27.80
C GLY A 643 2.64 -7.62 28.44
N ALA A 644 3.47 -7.81 29.46
CA ALA A 644 3.49 -9.06 30.24
C ALA A 644 2.17 -9.29 30.99
N SER A 645 1.53 -8.22 31.48
CA SER A 645 0.20 -8.29 32.11
C SER A 645 -0.89 -8.66 31.09
N ASP A 646 -0.83 -8.10 29.88
CA ASP A 646 -1.76 -8.44 28.80
C ASP A 646 -1.56 -9.87 28.29
N LEU A 647 -0.31 -10.32 28.08
CA LEU A 647 0.04 -11.69 27.72
C LEU A 647 -0.48 -12.71 28.74
N ALA A 648 -0.41 -12.40 30.04
CA ALA A 648 -0.94 -13.24 31.10
C ALA A 648 -2.47 -13.23 31.21
N SER A 649 -3.16 -12.24 30.62
CA SER A 649 -4.63 -12.19 30.59
C SER A 649 -5.26 -13.14 29.56
N ILE A 650 -4.45 -13.70 28.66
CA ILE A 650 -4.86 -14.70 27.66
C ILE A 650 -5.31 -15.98 28.37
N GLY A 651 -6.49 -16.50 28.03
CA GLY A 651 -7.13 -17.62 28.74
C GLY A 651 -6.23 -18.85 28.97
N PRO A 652 -5.57 -19.38 27.91
CA PRO A 652 -4.58 -20.46 28.04
C PRO A 652 -3.36 -20.16 28.91
N VAL A 653 -3.02 -18.89 29.16
CA VAL A 653 -1.91 -18.50 30.04
C VAL A 653 -2.39 -18.32 31.49
N ALA A 654 -3.60 -17.78 31.68
CA ALA A 654 -4.21 -17.58 33.00
C ALA A 654 -4.73 -18.88 33.64
N ASN A 655 -5.31 -19.78 32.83
CA ASN A 655 -6.04 -20.97 33.26
C ASN A 655 -5.42 -22.29 32.73
N GLY A 656 -4.27 -22.24 32.06
CA GLY A 656 -3.62 -23.41 31.46
C GLY A 656 -3.00 -24.37 32.47
N LEU A 657 -2.73 -25.60 32.03
CA LEU A 657 -2.08 -26.64 32.86
C LEU A 657 -0.59 -26.36 33.15
N ASP A 658 0.07 -25.48 32.38
CA ASP A 658 1.50 -25.17 32.48
C ASP A 658 1.76 -23.84 33.22
N PRO A 659 1.89 -23.83 34.56
CA PRO A 659 2.25 -22.62 35.32
C PRO A 659 3.61 -22.03 34.91
N GLY A 660 4.46 -22.83 34.28
CA GLY A 660 5.76 -22.41 33.76
C GLY A 660 5.70 -21.25 32.77
N VAL A 661 4.59 -21.01 32.05
CA VAL A 661 4.47 -19.85 31.15
C VAL A 661 4.37 -18.55 31.94
N LEU A 662 3.57 -18.53 33.02
CA LEU A 662 3.49 -17.38 33.94
C LEU A 662 4.83 -17.13 34.64
N ASP A 663 5.53 -18.17 35.09
CA ASP A 663 6.85 -18.02 35.71
C ASP A 663 7.92 -17.52 34.72
N ARG A 664 7.85 -17.90 33.44
CA ARG A 664 8.69 -17.31 32.38
C ARG A 664 8.38 -15.83 32.15
N LEU A 665 7.11 -15.40 32.24
CA LEU A 665 6.72 -13.98 32.15
C LEU A 665 7.19 -13.16 33.37
N LYS A 666 7.03 -13.69 34.59
CA LYS A 666 7.60 -13.12 35.83
C LYS A 666 9.12 -12.98 35.73
N THR A 667 9.78 -14.00 35.17
CA THR A 667 11.24 -14.01 34.92
C THR A 667 11.66 -12.96 33.89
N LEU A 668 10.89 -12.76 32.81
CA LEU A 668 11.13 -11.70 31.83
C LEU A 668 11.11 -10.30 32.48
N VAL A 669 10.06 -9.97 33.25
CA VAL A 669 9.95 -8.67 33.92
C VAL A 669 11.08 -8.46 34.93
N ASN A 670 11.41 -9.50 35.72
CA ASN A 670 12.47 -9.44 36.72
C ASN A 670 13.87 -9.26 36.12
N ILE A 671 14.23 -10.04 35.10
CA ILE A 671 15.56 -9.95 34.47
C ILE A 671 15.69 -8.64 33.67
N SER A 672 14.64 -8.20 32.97
CA SER A 672 14.66 -6.91 32.28
C SER A 672 14.90 -5.76 33.26
N ARG A 673 14.21 -5.78 34.42
CA ARG A 673 14.40 -4.80 35.50
C ARG A 673 15.79 -4.85 36.14
N GLU A 674 16.32 -6.03 36.51
CA GLU A 674 17.69 -6.15 37.05
C GLU A 674 18.74 -5.67 36.05
N ARG A 675 18.61 -6.02 34.76
CA ARG A 675 19.51 -5.57 33.70
C ARG A 675 19.46 -4.05 33.50
N CYS A 676 18.26 -3.45 33.43
CA CYS A 676 18.10 -2.01 33.30
C CYS A 676 18.71 -1.23 34.48
N VAL A 677 18.43 -1.64 35.72
CA VAL A 677 18.98 -1.00 36.93
C VAL A 677 20.51 -1.17 37.00
N THR A 678 21.05 -2.33 36.62
CA THR A 678 22.51 -2.57 36.57
C THR A 678 23.20 -1.68 35.52
N ALA A 679 22.62 -1.59 34.31
CA ALA A 679 23.11 -0.75 33.23
C ALA A 679 23.13 0.73 33.63
N LEU A 680 22.00 1.20 34.17
CA LEU A 680 21.80 2.57 34.60
C LEU A 680 22.72 2.96 35.77
N CYS A 681 22.88 2.12 36.80
CA CYS A 681 23.82 2.42 37.88
C CYS A 681 25.26 2.55 37.35
N ALA A 682 25.68 1.74 36.38
CA ALA A 682 27.00 1.89 35.76
C ALA A 682 27.15 3.22 34.98
N ALA A 683 26.12 3.64 34.23
CA ALA A 683 26.12 4.92 33.52
C ALA A 683 26.10 6.12 34.50
N TRP A 684 25.25 6.08 35.52
CA TRP A 684 25.15 7.09 36.59
C TRP A 684 26.48 7.23 37.35
N ASN A 685 27.20 6.13 37.56
CA ASN A 685 28.53 6.15 38.17
C ASN A 685 29.59 6.84 37.30
N LYS A 686 29.44 6.78 35.97
CA LYS A 686 30.32 7.43 34.98
C LYS A 686 29.99 8.92 34.84
N ASP A 687 28.70 9.26 34.78
CA ASP A 687 28.25 10.66 34.80
C ASP A 687 28.62 11.36 36.11
N ALA A 688 28.61 10.65 37.24
CA ALA A 688 29.07 11.19 38.52
C ALA A 688 30.54 11.65 38.51
N GLU A 689 31.39 11.07 37.64
CA GLU A 689 32.76 11.56 37.41
C GLU A 689 32.78 12.79 36.51
N ASN A 690 31.82 12.88 35.58
CA ASN A 690 31.62 14.05 34.71
C ASN A 690 30.98 15.25 35.43
N ILE A 691 30.35 15.06 36.61
CA ILE A 691 29.71 16.15 37.39
C ILE A 691 30.69 17.31 37.67
N LYS A 692 32.01 17.07 37.80
CA LYS A 692 32.96 18.19 37.96
C LYS A 692 32.97 19.15 36.77
N PHE A 693 32.66 18.71 35.55
CA PHE A 693 32.59 19.58 34.37
C PHE A 693 31.22 20.28 34.20
N VAL A 694 30.29 20.10 35.15
CA VAL A 694 28.94 20.72 35.16
C VAL A 694 28.96 22.13 35.80
N GLU A 695 29.96 22.45 36.63
CA GLU A 695 30.16 23.78 37.18
C GLU A 695 30.47 24.78 36.05
N ASP A 696 29.56 25.73 35.80
CA ASP A 696 29.72 26.76 34.77
C ASP A 696 30.27 28.08 35.33
N TRP A 697 30.47 28.18 36.64
CA TRP A 697 30.90 29.37 37.40
C TRP A 697 30.00 30.61 37.24
N TYR A 698 28.86 30.51 36.55
CA TYR A 698 27.90 31.60 36.47
C TYR A 698 27.06 31.65 37.75
N ARG A 699 26.89 32.86 38.29
CA ARG A 699 25.97 33.10 39.41
C ARG A 699 24.54 32.68 39.04
N SER A 700 23.81 32.16 40.01
CA SER A 700 22.37 31.86 39.85
C SER A 700 21.57 33.17 39.75
N PRO A 701 20.48 33.22 38.97
CA PRO A 701 19.66 34.42 38.84
C PRO A 701 18.79 34.69 40.08
N GLU A 702 18.54 33.68 40.92
CA GLU A 702 17.67 33.75 42.11
C GLU A 702 18.45 34.13 43.38
N LEU A 703 19.66 33.58 43.53
CA LEU A 703 20.54 33.76 44.68
C LEU A 703 21.94 34.12 44.17
N GLY A 704 22.24 35.42 44.15
CA GLY A 704 23.50 35.95 43.61
C GLY A 704 24.75 35.40 44.29
N ASP A 705 24.64 34.93 45.53
CA ASP A 705 25.75 34.38 46.33
C ASP A 705 26.13 32.93 45.96
N LEU A 706 25.40 32.29 45.02
CA LEU A 706 25.58 30.91 44.59
C LEU A 706 25.84 30.82 43.09
N THR A 707 26.54 29.78 42.66
CA THR A 707 26.59 29.37 41.24
C THR A 707 25.31 28.61 40.84
N ARG A 708 25.22 28.19 39.57
CA ARG A 708 24.16 27.28 39.08
C ARG A 708 24.40 25.80 39.41
N MET A 709 25.55 25.45 39.99
CA MET A 709 25.91 24.06 40.26
C MET A 709 24.98 23.36 41.26
N PRO A 710 24.58 23.94 42.41
CA PRO A 710 23.67 23.27 43.35
C PRO A 710 22.28 22.98 42.77
N SER A 711 21.74 23.86 41.92
CA SER A 711 20.46 23.64 41.23
C SER A 711 20.57 22.62 40.10
N SER A 712 21.65 22.66 39.31
CA SER A 712 21.91 21.67 38.25
C SER A 712 22.11 20.25 38.83
N PHE A 713 22.85 20.13 39.93
CA PHE A 713 23.03 18.88 40.65
C PHE A 713 21.70 18.36 41.24
N SER A 714 20.89 19.24 41.85
CA SER A 714 19.57 18.87 42.37
C SER A 714 18.61 18.41 41.28
N ALA A 715 18.66 19.00 40.08
CA ALA A 715 17.83 18.60 38.95
C ALA A 715 18.28 17.25 38.35
N PHE A 716 19.60 17.04 38.24
CA PHE A 716 20.19 15.77 37.79
C PHE A 716 19.82 14.60 38.71
N GLU A 717 20.17 14.69 40.00
CA GLU A 717 19.86 13.64 40.98
C GLU A 717 18.34 13.42 41.13
N GLY A 718 17.54 14.50 41.21
CA GLY A 718 16.08 14.40 41.31
C GLY A 718 15.42 13.69 40.12
N ALA A 719 15.88 13.97 38.89
CA ALA A 719 15.41 13.28 37.69
C ALA A 719 15.77 11.78 37.71
N LEU A 720 17.01 11.44 38.11
CA LEU A 720 17.46 10.06 38.20
C LEU A 720 16.70 9.27 39.28
N LEU A 721 16.51 9.83 40.48
CA LEU A 721 15.71 9.20 41.54
C LEU A 721 14.26 8.98 41.11
N THR A 722 13.62 9.99 40.51
CA THR A 722 12.22 9.92 40.07
C THR A 722 11.99 8.82 39.02
N GLY A 723 12.88 8.70 38.04
CA GLY A 723 12.74 7.66 37.01
C GLY A 723 13.27 6.29 37.43
N MET A 724 14.24 6.22 38.36
CA MET A 724 14.64 4.96 39.01
C MET A 724 13.47 4.38 39.84
N GLN A 725 12.65 5.21 40.46
CA GLN A 725 11.40 4.79 41.11
C GLN A 725 10.45 4.13 40.09
N LYS A 726 10.23 4.77 38.93
CA LYS A 726 9.41 4.19 37.85
C LYS A 726 9.95 2.85 37.35
N ILE A 727 11.27 2.74 37.18
CA ILE A 727 11.97 1.52 36.75
C ILE A 727 11.81 0.36 37.77
N LEU A 728 11.86 0.65 39.07
CA LEU A 728 11.78 -0.38 40.11
C LEU A 728 10.36 -0.85 40.41
N TYR A 729 9.38 0.07 40.46
CA TYR A 729 8.00 -0.24 40.87
C TYR A 729 7.00 -0.39 39.71
N ILE A 730 7.36 0.05 38.48
CA ILE A 730 6.58 -0.10 37.24
C ILE A 730 5.09 0.28 37.42
N SER A 731 4.85 1.44 38.03
CA SER A 731 3.53 1.91 38.48
C SER A 731 2.45 1.93 37.38
N GLU A 732 2.85 2.10 36.13
CA GLU A 732 1.94 2.15 34.97
C GLU A 732 1.36 0.75 34.66
N ALA A 733 2.09 -0.34 34.91
CA ALA A 733 1.61 -1.72 34.75
C ALA A 733 0.67 -2.16 35.87
N MET A 734 0.90 -1.70 37.11
CA MET A 734 0.10 -2.01 38.31
C MET A 734 -1.37 -1.54 38.22
N SER A 735 -1.73 -0.75 37.19
CA SER A 735 -3.10 -0.31 36.93
C SER A 735 -4.01 -1.38 36.32
N LYS A 736 -3.45 -2.50 35.82
CA LYS A 736 -4.22 -3.57 35.15
C LYS A 736 -4.63 -4.69 36.12
N PRO A 737 -5.84 -5.27 35.97
CA PRO A 737 -6.23 -6.45 36.74
C PRO A 737 -5.27 -7.62 36.47
N GLY A 738 -4.90 -8.37 37.52
CA GLY A 738 -3.93 -9.47 37.44
C GLY A 738 -2.45 -9.07 37.50
N ALA A 739 -2.09 -7.81 37.22
CA ALA A 739 -0.69 -7.37 37.14
C ALA A 739 0.13 -7.60 38.43
N GLY A 740 -0.52 -7.60 39.60
CA GLY A 740 0.12 -7.73 40.92
C GLY A 740 0.79 -9.08 41.20
N ASP A 741 0.45 -10.16 40.49
CA ASP A 741 1.15 -11.44 40.59
C ASP A 741 2.36 -11.52 39.63
N ILE A 742 2.42 -10.63 38.63
CA ILE A 742 3.41 -10.63 37.55
C ILE A 742 4.53 -9.62 37.86
N VAL A 743 4.14 -8.41 38.26
CA VAL A 743 5.05 -7.33 38.65
C VAL A 743 5.40 -7.45 40.14
N LEU A 744 6.21 -8.47 40.45
CA LEU A 744 6.70 -8.71 41.82
C LEU A 744 7.45 -7.47 42.38
N PRO A 745 7.44 -7.23 43.71
CA PRO A 745 8.15 -6.10 44.31
C PRO A 745 9.67 -6.17 44.05
N PRO A 746 10.37 -5.02 43.98
CA PRO A 746 11.80 -4.98 43.65
C PRO A 746 12.66 -5.69 44.71
N PRO A 747 13.58 -6.59 44.32
CA PRO A 747 14.49 -7.26 45.25
C PRO A 747 15.33 -6.28 46.08
N SER A 748 15.53 -6.59 47.36
CA SER A 748 16.34 -5.80 48.30
C SER A 748 17.76 -5.50 47.78
N LYS A 749 18.37 -6.45 47.06
CA LYS A 749 19.65 -6.29 46.35
C LYS A 749 19.67 -5.10 45.38
N LEU A 750 18.58 -4.86 44.63
CA LEU A 750 18.50 -3.72 43.72
C LEU A 750 18.36 -2.41 44.49
N LEU A 751 17.52 -2.37 45.53
CA LEU A 751 17.40 -1.19 46.41
C LEU A 751 18.74 -0.85 47.10
N GLN A 752 19.51 -1.85 47.53
CA GLN A 752 20.84 -1.66 48.08
C GLN A 752 21.84 -1.14 47.02
N MET A 753 21.77 -1.61 45.78
CA MET A 753 22.60 -1.11 44.68
C MET A 753 22.30 0.35 44.34
N VAL A 754 21.01 0.74 44.29
CA VAL A 754 20.58 2.13 44.05
C VAL A 754 20.99 3.04 45.22
N ARG A 755 20.82 2.59 46.47
CA ARG A 755 21.30 3.27 47.69
C ARG A 755 22.81 3.51 47.64
N SER A 756 23.59 2.48 47.28
CA SER A 756 25.05 2.60 47.14
C SER A 756 25.45 3.56 46.01
N GLN A 757 24.72 3.57 44.90
CA GLN A 757 25.01 4.45 43.76
C GLN A 757 24.74 5.92 44.09
N TYR A 758 23.58 6.25 44.69
CA TYR A 758 23.24 7.61 45.15
C TYR A 758 24.26 8.18 46.15
N VAL A 759 24.71 7.35 47.09
CA VAL A 759 25.76 7.73 48.05
C VAL A 759 27.11 7.95 47.34
N THR A 760 27.42 7.13 46.33
CA THR A 760 28.64 7.27 45.52
C THR A 760 28.62 8.53 44.66
N THR A 761 27.47 8.93 44.10
CA THR A 761 27.38 10.13 43.26
C THR A 761 27.50 11.41 44.07
N LEU A 762 26.94 11.45 45.29
CA LEU A 762 27.20 12.51 46.26
C LEU A 762 28.70 12.63 46.59
N TYR A 763 29.39 11.52 46.90
CA TYR A 763 30.83 11.58 47.19
C TYR A 763 31.66 12.03 45.98
N LYS A 764 31.35 11.54 44.76
CA LYS A 764 32.03 11.97 43.53
C LYS A 764 31.79 13.44 43.20
N ALA A 765 30.54 13.92 43.27
CA ALA A 765 30.17 15.31 43.04
C ALA A 765 30.92 16.26 43.98
N LEU A 766 30.90 15.96 45.28
CA LEU A 766 31.59 16.78 46.30
C LEU A 766 33.11 16.77 46.11
N SER A 767 33.70 15.61 45.80
CA SER A 767 35.14 15.51 45.51
C SER A 767 35.53 16.30 44.26
N GLY A 768 34.71 16.25 43.21
CA GLY A 768 34.87 17.01 41.98
C GLY A 768 34.76 18.52 42.17
N MET A 769 33.86 18.99 43.04
CA MET A 769 33.77 20.41 43.42
C MET A 769 35.02 20.90 44.16
N VAL A 770 35.61 20.06 45.03
CA VAL A 770 36.90 20.38 45.69
C VAL A 770 38.04 20.40 44.68
N GLU A 771 38.11 19.42 43.79
CA GLU A 771 39.12 19.36 42.71
C GLU A 771 39.09 20.65 41.87
N ASN A 772 37.90 21.08 41.46
CA ASN A 772 37.68 22.32 40.71
C ASN A 772 38.09 23.60 41.44
N ALA A 773 37.93 23.64 42.78
CA ALA A 773 38.31 24.78 43.61
C ALA A 773 39.83 24.83 43.86
N GLU A 774 40.45 23.68 44.12
CA GLU A 774 41.87 23.60 44.44
C GLU A 774 42.77 23.60 43.18
N ARG A 775 42.27 23.18 42.02
CA ARG A 775 43.01 23.14 40.74
C ARG A 775 43.54 24.53 40.37
N SER A 776 44.86 24.67 40.33
CA SER A 776 45.50 25.82 39.69
C SER A 776 45.19 25.78 38.20
N VAL A 777 44.58 26.85 37.67
CA VAL A 777 44.59 27.11 36.24
C VAL A 777 46.04 27.49 35.92
N LYS A 778 46.76 26.61 35.22
CA LYS A 778 48.01 27.03 34.57
C LYS A 778 47.61 28.13 33.59
N LYS A 779 48.11 29.34 33.83
CA LYS A 779 48.08 30.39 32.81
C LYS A 779 48.92 29.88 31.64
N ALA A 780 48.34 29.81 30.46
CA ALA A 780 49.07 29.40 29.26
C ALA A 780 49.88 30.62 28.78
N ASP A 781 51.18 30.62 29.10
CA ASP A 781 52.12 31.62 28.59
C ASP A 781 52.74 31.18 27.23
N ASP A 782 52.39 29.99 26.72
CA ASP A 782 52.74 29.49 25.37
C ASP A 782 51.53 29.58 24.42
N ASP A 783 51.59 30.53 23.47
CA ASP A 783 50.54 30.83 22.48
C ASP A 783 50.56 29.90 21.25
N TRP A 784 51.18 28.70 21.35
CA TRP A 784 51.38 27.83 20.17
C TRP A 784 51.27 26.31 20.37
N THR A 785 50.99 25.80 21.58
CA THR A 785 50.79 24.36 21.81
C THR A 785 49.32 24.00 21.99
N THR A 786 48.71 23.36 20.99
CA THR A 786 47.31 22.90 21.00
C THR A 786 47.12 21.62 21.83
N ASP A 787 47.37 21.70 23.14
CA ASP A 787 46.98 20.66 24.09
C ASP A 787 45.47 20.75 24.38
N MET A 788 44.72 19.73 23.98
CA MET A 788 43.25 19.69 23.94
C MET A 788 42.55 19.95 25.31
N ASP A 789 43.27 19.71 26.43
CA ASP A 789 42.76 19.88 27.79
C ASP A 789 42.71 21.34 28.30
N GLY A 790 43.18 22.32 27.52
CA GLY A 790 43.14 23.75 27.87
C GLY A 790 41.75 24.40 27.85
N THR A 791 40.70 23.68 27.45
CA THR A 791 39.38 24.24 27.05
C THR A 791 38.47 24.63 28.23
N ILE A 792 38.97 25.41 29.19
CA ILE A 792 38.22 25.89 30.36
C ILE A 792 37.52 27.25 30.08
N VAL A 793 37.96 28.02 29.08
CA VAL A 793 37.49 29.41 28.84
C VAL A 793 37.03 29.69 27.39
N ALA A 794 37.60 29.03 26.38
CA ALA A 794 37.54 29.49 24.98
C ALA A 794 36.21 29.30 24.22
N SER A 795 35.22 28.60 24.78
CA SER A 795 33.97 28.24 24.09
C SER A 795 32.73 29.04 24.52
N ALA A 796 32.89 30.08 25.34
CA ALA A 796 31.82 31.01 25.69
C ALA A 796 31.70 32.14 24.65
N ALA A 797 30.63 32.13 23.85
CA ALA A 797 30.25 33.31 23.08
C ALA A 797 29.95 34.48 24.05
N PRO A 798 30.44 35.71 23.77
CA PRO A 798 30.27 36.83 24.69
C PRO A 798 28.78 37.19 24.83
N ALA A 799 28.23 37.00 26.02
CA ALA A 799 26.89 37.48 26.35
C ALA A 799 26.82 39.01 26.24
N PRO A 800 25.70 39.60 25.78
CA PRO A 800 25.61 41.03 25.55
C PRO A 800 25.83 41.84 26.83
N SER A 801 26.54 42.97 26.70
CA SER A 801 26.94 43.82 27.82
C SER A 801 25.74 44.34 28.64
N GLY A 802 25.86 44.28 29.97
CA GLY A 802 24.86 44.84 30.89
C GLY A 802 24.64 44.07 32.20
N GLY A 803 25.15 42.84 32.32
CA GLY A 803 25.02 42.00 33.52
C GLY A 803 26.05 42.31 34.62
N ARG A 804 25.58 42.55 35.86
CA ARG A 804 26.39 42.87 37.05
C ARG A 804 27.13 41.65 37.65
N ALA A 805 27.85 40.86 36.83
CA ALA A 805 28.38 39.55 37.24
C ALA A 805 29.64 39.05 36.50
N THR A 806 30.54 39.93 36.04
CA THR A 806 31.85 39.50 35.51
C THR A 806 32.79 39.08 36.65
N LEU A 807 32.68 37.81 37.05
CA LEU A 807 33.66 37.14 37.92
C LEU A 807 34.84 36.64 37.08
N ASP A 808 36.07 36.84 37.56
CA ASP A 808 37.22 36.13 37.03
C ASP A 808 37.23 34.69 37.59
N ALA A 809 36.75 33.73 36.80
CA ALA A 809 36.77 32.32 37.14
C ALA A 809 38.19 31.71 37.10
N GLY A 810 39.20 32.43 36.61
CA GLY A 810 40.60 32.03 36.69
C GLY A 810 41.10 32.02 38.14
N ASP A 811 40.73 33.02 38.95
CA ASP A 811 41.20 33.15 40.33
C ASP A 811 40.77 31.96 41.20
N ARG A 812 41.77 31.31 41.80
CA ARG A 812 41.62 30.23 42.78
C ARG A 812 40.81 30.70 43.98
N ASN A 813 41.06 31.91 44.49
CA ASN A 813 40.43 32.41 45.70
C ASN A 813 38.94 32.69 45.48
N VAL A 814 38.56 33.33 44.37
CA VAL A 814 37.16 33.45 43.94
C VAL A 814 36.49 32.07 43.81
N ARG A 815 37.10 31.10 43.12
CA ARG A 815 36.54 29.74 42.98
C ARG A 815 36.34 29.03 44.34
N MET A 816 37.32 29.13 45.24
CA MET A 816 37.20 28.55 46.60
C MET A 816 36.05 29.18 47.40
N LEU A 817 35.89 30.50 47.36
CA LEU A 817 34.78 31.19 48.04
C LEU A 817 33.40 30.82 47.47
N LEU A 818 33.29 30.70 46.14
CA LEU A 818 32.05 30.26 45.48
C LEU A 818 31.72 28.80 45.81
N THR A 819 32.71 27.89 45.81
CA THR A 819 32.47 26.50 46.20
C THR A 819 32.12 26.33 47.67
N LEU A 820 32.69 27.11 48.60
CA LEU A 820 32.25 27.15 50.00
C LEU A 820 30.78 27.59 50.12
N SER A 821 30.37 28.64 49.41
CA SER A 821 28.97 29.08 49.36
C SER A 821 28.04 27.99 48.78
N ASN A 822 28.44 27.36 47.67
CA ASN A 822 27.74 26.21 47.08
C ASN A 822 27.60 25.04 48.08
N LEU A 823 28.67 24.67 48.79
CA LEU A 823 28.70 23.57 49.76
C LEU A 823 27.79 23.84 50.97
N GLN A 824 27.75 25.07 51.48
CA GLN A 824 26.80 25.46 52.53
C GLN A 824 25.34 25.32 52.05
N SER A 825 25.04 25.70 50.80
CA SER A 825 23.70 25.51 50.20
C SER A 825 23.37 24.02 50.00
N LEU A 826 24.32 23.21 49.52
CA LEU A 826 24.15 21.76 49.37
C LEU A 826 23.85 21.08 50.71
N ARG A 827 24.63 21.42 51.76
CA ARG A 827 24.49 20.90 53.12
C ARG A 827 23.17 21.31 53.78
N ALA A 828 22.72 22.55 53.57
CA ALA A 828 21.55 23.11 54.23
C ALA A 828 20.21 22.84 53.52
N LYS A 829 20.21 22.70 52.18
CA LYS A 829 18.98 22.60 51.38
C LYS A 829 18.94 21.36 50.47
N VAL A 830 19.92 21.20 49.59
CA VAL A 830 19.84 20.22 48.50
C VAL A 830 19.93 18.78 49.01
N VAL A 831 20.95 18.43 49.78
CA VAL A 831 21.13 17.07 50.30
C VAL A 831 19.99 16.65 51.24
N PRO A 832 19.49 17.49 52.16
CA PRO A 832 18.26 17.20 52.90
C PRO A 832 17.04 16.95 52.00
N SER A 833 16.87 17.72 50.92
CA SER A 833 15.75 17.54 49.98
C SER A 833 15.87 16.25 49.18
N LEU A 834 17.04 15.95 48.59
CA LEU A 834 17.29 14.71 47.84
C LEU A 834 17.16 13.47 48.74
N ASN A 835 17.63 13.53 50.00
CA ASN A 835 17.41 12.45 50.96
C ASN A 835 15.91 12.24 51.23
N SER A 836 15.12 13.30 51.41
CA SER A 836 13.67 13.15 51.58
C SER A 836 12.98 12.62 50.32
N GLN A 837 13.43 13.01 49.12
CA GLN A 837 12.95 12.43 47.85
C GLN A 837 13.24 10.94 47.78
N PHE A 838 14.46 10.49 48.14
CA PHE A 838 14.82 9.07 48.20
C PHE A 838 13.98 8.30 49.22
N GLU A 839 13.88 8.81 50.46
CA GLU A 839 13.13 8.15 51.54
C GLU A 839 11.64 8.01 51.19
N ASN A 840 11.05 9.02 50.55
CA ASN A 840 9.67 8.98 50.04
C ASN A 840 9.51 8.07 48.81
N ALA A 841 10.50 8.02 47.91
CA ALA A 841 10.41 7.26 46.66
C ALA A 841 10.55 5.75 46.86
N PHE A 842 11.39 5.32 47.79
CA PHE A 842 11.72 3.91 48.03
C PHE A 842 11.22 3.35 49.37
N SER A 843 10.62 4.17 50.24
CA SER A 843 10.19 3.81 51.60
C SER A 843 11.31 3.24 52.50
N VAL A 844 12.57 3.58 52.19
CA VAL A 844 13.78 3.12 52.90
C VAL A 844 14.50 4.31 53.53
N LYS A 845 14.77 4.25 54.83
CA LYS A 845 15.50 5.30 55.56
C LYS A 845 17.00 5.29 55.27
N LEU A 846 17.58 6.48 55.11
CA LEU A 846 19.00 6.76 54.88
C LEU A 846 19.70 7.27 56.16
N SER A 847 19.28 6.80 57.33
CA SER A 847 19.62 7.41 58.63
C SER A 847 21.11 7.53 58.92
N ASP A 848 21.95 6.64 58.39
CA ASP A 848 23.37 6.54 58.72
C ASP A 848 24.26 7.12 57.61
N GLU A 849 23.88 6.92 56.35
CA GLU A 849 24.51 7.63 55.22
C GLU A 849 24.21 9.14 55.26
N SER A 850 23.00 9.54 55.67
CA SER A 850 22.66 10.96 55.92
C SER A 850 23.51 11.60 57.02
N LYS A 851 24.14 10.81 57.91
CA LYS A 851 25.17 11.29 58.83
C LYS A 851 26.53 11.37 58.13
N THR A 852 27.02 10.28 57.55
CA THR A 852 28.37 10.25 56.94
C THR A 852 28.53 11.25 55.80
N ILE A 853 27.50 11.48 54.98
CA ILE A 853 27.46 12.52 53.95
C ILE A 853 27.58 13.92 54.58
N LYS A 854 26.91 14.20 55.72
CA LYS A 854 27.01 15.49 56.44
C LYS A 854 28.36 15.67 57.12
N ASP A 855 28.95 14.59 57.63
CA ASP A 855 30.25 14.61 58.28
C ASP A 855 31.37 14.85 57.26
N VAL A 856 31.33 14.18 56.11
CA VAL A 856 32.26 14.41 54.99
C VAL A 856 32.05 15.80 54.36
N LEU A 857 30.81 16.27 54.21
CA LEU A 857 30.53 17.67 53.85
C LEU A 857 31.21 18.65 54.82
N GLY A 858 31.13 18.39 56.13
CA GLY A 858 31.77 19.21 57.16
C GLY A 858 33.31 19.17 57.10
N GLN A 859 33.90 18.01 56.82
CA GLN A 859 35.34 17.85 56.63
C GLN A 859 35.84 18.59 55.38
N ILE A 860 35.08 18.52 54.27
CA ILE A 860 35.38 19.21 53.01
C ILE A 860 35.27 20.73 53.17
N ASP A 861 34.19 21.22 53.79
CA ASP A 861 33.96 22.64 54.11
C ASP A 861 35.10 23.19 54.97
N ALA A 862 35.49 22.47 56.04
CA ALA A 862 36.62 22.83 56.90
C ALA A 862 37.97 22.84 56.15
N ARG A 863 38.24 21.84 55.29
CA ARG A 863 39.46 21.77 54.46
C ARG A 863 39.55 22.97 53.51
N LEU A 864 38.49 23.26 52.75
CA LEU A 864 38.50 24.39 51.81
C LEU A 864 38.61 25.73 52.54
N PHE A 865 37.92 25.90 53.67
CA PHE A 865 38.02 27.10 54.50
C PHE A 865 39.44 27.31 55.05
N GLN A 866 40.10 26.26 55.53
CA GLN A 866 41.50 26.32 55.95
C GLN A 866 42.44 26.61 54.76
N SER A 867 42.22 25.96 53.62
CA SER A 867 43.02 26.13 52.39
C SER A 867 42.88 27.53 51.76
N TYR A 868 41.76 28.23 52.00
CA TYR A 868 41.54 29.63 51.64
C TYR A 868 42.16 30.61 52.66
N THR A 869 41.95 30.39 53.96
CA THR A 869 42.39 31.34 55.00
C THR A 869 43.88 31.25 55.33
N ARG A 870 44.52 30.10 55.09
CA ARG A 870 45.93 29.85 55.44
C ARG A 870 46.93 30.89 54.89
N PRO A 871 46.88 31.31 53.62
CA PRO A 871 47.81 32.33 53.10
C PRO A 871 47.69 33.66 53.84
N SER A 872 46.46 34.13 54.13
CA SER A 872 46.23 35.35 54.92
C SER A 872 46.74 35.22 56.35
N ILE A 873 46.61 34.03 56.96
CA ILE A 873 47.16 33.77 58.30
C ILE A 873 48.70 33.81 58.27
N GLU A 874 49.34 33.22 57.26
CA GLU A 874 50.79 33.24 57.10
C GLU A 874 51.33 34.65 56.79
N GLU A 875 50.59 35.46 56.03
CA GLU A 875 50.86 36.89 55.81
C GLU A 875 50.74 37.71 57.10
N LEU A 876 49.59 37.67 57.78
CA LEU A 876 49.34 38.38 59.05
C LEU A 876 50.35 38.00 60.14
N ARG A 877 50.72 36.71 60.20
CA ARG A 877 51.76 36.17 61.08
C ARG A 877 53.13 36.80 60.80
N ASN A 878 53.50 36.97 59.54
CA ASN A 878 54.76 37.60 59.17
C ASN A 878 54.76 39.09 59.53
N ILE A 879 53.69 39.82 59.20
CA ILE A 879 53.51 41.25 59.54
C ILE A 879 53.60 41.47 61.06
N VAL A 880 52.83 40.72 61.85
CA VAL A 880 52.81 40.85 63.32
C VAL A 880 54.15 40.48 63.95
N ARG A 881 54.78 39.38 63.53
CA ARG A 881 56.08 38.96 64.09
C ARG A 881 57.21 39.93 63.71
N ALA A 882 57.24 40.43 62.48
CA ALA A 882 58.22 41.45 62.07
C ALA A 882 58.00 42.79 62.81
N GLY A 883 56.75 43.24 62.92
CA GLY A 883 56.39 44.48 63.61
C GLY A 883 56.77 44.47 65.09
N VAL A 884 56.41 43.42 65.82
CA VAL A 884 56.70 43.28 67.26
C VAL A 884 58.17 42.93 67.54
N ALA A 885 58.89 42.31 66.59
CA ALA A 885 60.33 42.05 66.72
C ALA A 885 61.22 43.26 66.35
N SER A 886 60.68 44.29 65.67
CA SER A 886 61.44 45.47 65.26
C SER A 886 62.14 46.17 66.44
N PRO A 887 63.40 46.63 66.29
CA PRO A 887 64.05 47.44 67.31
C PRO A 887 63.30 48.75 67.56
N ASP A 888 62.79 49.36 66.49
CA ASP A 888 62.15 50.68 66.51
C ASP A 888 60.71 50.67 67.08
N TRP A 889 60.18 49.50 67.46
CA TRP A 889 58.81 49.33 67.97
C TRP A 889 58.61 49.98 69.35
N VAL A 890 59.65 50.10 70.18
CA VAL A 890 59.58 50.85 71.45
C VAL A 890 59.75 52.35 71.18
N PRO A 891 58.92 53.24 71.76
CA PRO A 891 59.15 54.69 71.67
C PRO A 891 60.47 55.11 72.34
N GLU A 892 61.04 56.26 71.95
CA GLU A 892 62.20 56.82 72.66
C GLU A 892 61.85 57.12 74.13
N VAL A 893 62.80 56.88 75.04
CA VAL A 893 62.58 56.95 76.50
C VAL A 893 62.02 58.32 76.90
N GLY A 894 60.86 58.32 77.57
CA GLY A 894 60.15 59.54 77.96
C GLY A 894 59.23 60.17 76.90
N GLN A 895 59.10 59.60 75.69
CA GLN A 895 58.10 60.04 74.70
C GLN A 895 56.81 59.20 74.80
N LYS A 896 55.66 59.87 74.96
CA LYS A 896 54.35 59.21 74.92
C LYS A 896 54.03 58.72 73.48
N PRO A 897 53.56 57.48 73.27
CA PRO A 897 53.15 57.00 71.96
C PRO A 897 51.93 57.80 71.44
N ARG A 898 52.02 58.30 70.20
CA ARG A 898 50.99 59.15 69.57
C ARG A 898 50.21 58.46 68.45
N GLU A 899 50.68 57.30 68.00
CA GLU A 899 50.20 56.58 66.82
C GLU A 899 50.37 55.07 67.02
N ALA A 900 49.56 54.25 66.34
CA ALA A 900 49.78 52.80 66.30
C ALA A 900 50.96 52.47 65.39
N ARG A 901 51.70 51.39 65.63
CA ARG A 901 52.86 51.07 64.78
C ARG A 901 52.45 50.61 63.37
N PRO A 902 53.29 50.84 62.33
CA PRO A 902 52.92 50.60 60.93
C PRO A 902 52.38 49.19 60.63
N TYR A 903 52.91 48.16 61.30
CA TYR A 903 52.47 46.77 61.15
C TYR A 903 50.97 46.57 61.50
N VAL A 904 50.41 47.42 62.36
CA VAL A 904 48.99 47.37 62.74
C VAL A 904 48.11 47.85 61.58
N TYR A 905 48.53 48.91 60.89
CA TYR A 905 47.85 49.39 59.68
C TYR A 905 48.01 48.40 58.53
N GLU A 906 49.20 47.82 58.35
CA GLU A 906 49.47 46.80 57.33
C GLU A 906 48.61 45.53 57.54
N ALA A 907 48.53 45.03 58.78
CA ALA A 907 47.67 43.88 59.11
C ALA A 907 46.17 44.20 58.94
N LEU A 908 45.72 45.40 59.34
CA LEU A 908 44.34 45.82 59.12
C LEU A 908 44.03 45.98 57.61
N LEU A 909 44.97 46.46 56.80
CA LEU A 909 44.82 46.60 55.35
C LEU A 909 44.79 45.24 54.62
N SER A 910 45.59 44.25 55.02
CA SER A 910 45.44 42.86 54.56
C SER A 910 44.01 42.35 54.85
N LEU A 911 43.48 42.60 56.05
CA LEU A 911 42.10 42.26 56.39
C LEU A 911 41.05 43.06 55.58
N VAL A 912 41.34 44.29 55.12
CA VAL A 912 40.47 45.04 54.19
C VAL A 912 40.46 44.40 52.80
N LEU A 913 41.60 43.91 52.31
CA LEU A 913 41.68 43.18 51.04
C LEU A 913 40.87 41.87 51.11
N VAL A 914 41.04 41.08 52.18
CA VAL A 914 40.24 39.87 52.41
C VAL A 914 38.75 40.20 52.58
N HIS A 915 38.39 41.23 53.37
CA HIS A 915 37.00 41.68 53.48
C HIS A 915 36.41 41.98 52.10
N THR A 916 37.14 42.74 51.27
CA THR A 916 36.70 43.11 49.93
C THR A 916 36.47 41.87 49.07
N GLN A 917 37.45 40.97 48.96
CA GLN A 917 37.32 39.74 48.15
C GLN A 917 36.15 38.85 48.61
N VAL A 918 35.96 38.65 49.92
CA VAL A 918 34.86 37.82 50.42
C VAL A 918 33.51 38.50 50.25
N SER A 919 33.39 39.80 50.57
CA SER A 919 32.11 40.53 50.49
C SER A 919 31.61 40.77 49.06
N THR A 920 32.50 40.84 48.06
CA THR A 920 32.09 40.86 46.63
C THR A 920 31.75 39.46 46.09
N THR A 921 32.37 38.41 46.63
CA THR A 921 32.24 37.05 46.07
C THR A 921 31.11 36.27 46.74
N ALA A 922 31.18 36.09 48.06
CA ALA A 922 30.29 35.29 48.89
C ALA A 922 30.03 36.03 50.23
N PRO A 923 29.16 37.06 50.25
CA PRO A 923 28.95 37.94 51.41
C PRO A 923 28.42 37.23 52.66
N THR A 924 27.80 36.06 52.50
CA THR A 924 27.42 35.14 53.58
C THR A 924 28.62 34.70 54.44
N LEU A 925 29.79 34.51 53.82
CA LEU A 925 31.01 34.03 54.49
C LEU A 925 31.80 35.15 55.20
N THR A 926 31.52 36.43 54.90
CA THR A 926 32.35 37.56 55.36
C THR A 926 32.51 37.61 56.87
N SER A 927 31.44 37.33 57.64
CA SER A 927 31.52 37.30 59.11
C SER A 927 32.34 36.12 59.62
N GLN A 928 32.17 34.93 59.03
CA GLN A 928 32.88 33.72 59.44
C GLN A 928 34.39 33.81 59.20
N VAL A 929 34.79 34.31 58.01
CA VAL A 929 36.20 34.49 57.65
C VAL A 929 36.87 35.53 58.57
N LEU A 930 36.28 36.71 58.73
CA LEU A 930 36.91 37.80 59.49
C LEU A 930 36.96 37.54 60.99
N SER A 931 35.95 36.89 61.57
CA SER A 931 36.01 36.41 62.97
C SER A 931 37.14 35.40 63.18
N TYR A 932 37.32 34.45 62.25
CA TYR A 932 38.39 33.46 62.34
C TYR A 932 39.79 34.07 62.16
N LEU A 933 39.96 35.01 61.21
CA LEU A 933 41.22 35.73 61.03
C LEU A 933 41.53 36.66 62.20
N LEU A 934 40.53 37.26 62.85
CA LEU A 934 40.73 38.02 64.09
C LEU A 934 41.17 37.12 65.26
N GLU A 935 40.65 35.90 65.38
CA GLU A 935 41.16 34.92 66.35
C GLU A 935 42.63 34.56 66.07
N GLN A 936 43.00 34.28 64.81
CA GLN A 936 44.40 33.96 64.48
C GLN A 936 45.33 35.17 64.66
N THR A 937 44.88 36.38 64.32
CA THR A 937 45.66 37.62 64.52
C THR A 937 45.87 37.89 66.02
N SER A 938 44.83 37.71 66.84
CA SER A 938 44.93 37.84 68.30
C SER A 938 45.87 36.78 68.90
N ARG A 939 45.85 35.56 68.38
CA ARG A 939 46.81 34.51 68.77
C ARG A 939 48.24 34.85 68.36
N GLU A 940 48.47 35.31 67.14
CA GLU A 940 49.81 35.66 66.65
C GLU A 940 50.38 36.90 67.37
N LEU A 941 49.53 37.86 67.76
CA LEU A 941 49.90 38.94 68.69
C LEU A 941 50.33 38.38 70.06
N LEU A 942 49.57 37.46 70.65
CA LEU A 942 49.91 36.81 71.92
C LEU A 942 51.23 36.03 71.83
N GLU A 943 51.45 35.25 70.77
CA GLU A 943 52.71 34.54 70.53
C GLU A 943 53.88 35.51 70.30
N ALA A 944 53.68 36.63 69.60
CA ALA A 944 54.69 37.65 69.38
C ALA A 944 55.05 38.40 70.68
N PHE A 945 54.06 38.83 71.48
CA PHE A 945 54.32 39.49 72.76
C PHE A 945 54.99 38.56 73.79
N ARG A 946 54.79 37.24 73.70
CA ARG A 946 55.52 36.25 74.49
C ARG A 946 57.03 36.18 74.19
N THR A 947 57.51 36.73 73.07
CA THR A 947 58.95 36.71 72.71
C THR A 947 59.80 37.72 73.49
N ARG A 948 59.23 38.86 73.89
CA ARG A 948 59.95 39.89 74.68
C ARG A 948 59.98 39.50 76.16
N GLN A 949 61.14 39.67 76.80
CA GLN A 949 61.36 39.23 78.20
C GLN A 949 60.80 40.21 79.24
N ARG A 950 60.77 41.51 78.94
CA ARG A 950 60.22 42.58 79.79
C ARG A 950 59.64 43.69 78.92
N TYR A 951 58.74 44.49 79.49
CA TYR A 951 58.21 45.71 78.89
C TYR A 951 58.48 46.92 79.80
N THR A 952 58.92 48.04 79.21
CA THR A 952 58.95 49.35 79.89
C THR A 952 57.56 49.99 79.89
N LEU A 953 57.40 51.15 80.54
CA LEU A 953 56.15 51.91 80.50
C LEU A 953 55.76 52.29 79.07
N GLU A 954 56.70 52.79 78.27
CA GLU A 954 56.49 53.19 76.87
C GLU A 954 56.14 51.99 75.99
N ALA A 955 56.81 50.86 76.19
CA ALA A 955 56.53 49.61 75.48
C ALA A 955 55.15 49.02 75.84
N LEU A 956 54.76 49.11 77.12
CA LEU A 956 53.42 48.72 77.58
C LEU A 956 52.34 49.62 76.98
N MET A 957 52.54 50.95 77.01
CA MET A 957 51.62 51.91 76.41
C MET A 957 51.46 51.68 74.89
N GLN A 958 52.55 51.39 74.17
CA GLN A 958 52.45 51.04 72.74
C GLN A 958 51.70 49.72 72.53
N ALA A 959 52.00 48.65 73.28
CA ALA A 959 51.31 47.37 73.16
C ALA A 959 49.80 47.49 73.44
N THR A 960 49.40 48.18 74.51
CA THR A 960 48.00 48.44 74.83
C THR A 960 47.32 49.29 73.73
N LEU A 961 48.00 50.29 73.16
CA LEU A 961 47.47 51.10 72.07
C LEU A 961 47.30 50.29 70.78
N ASP A 962 48.31 49.51 70.37
CA ASP A 962 48.27 48.67 69.18
C ASP A 962 47.14 47.61 69.29
N VAL A 963 46.99 46.96 70.46
CA VAL A 963 45.94 45.95 70.71
C VAL A 963 44.53 46.56 70.77
N GLU A 964 44.33 47.66 71.51
CA GLU A 964 43.04 48.35 71.56
C GLU A 964 42.63 48.89 70.19
N PHE A 965 43.57 49.37 69.37
CA PHE A 965 43.26 49.87 68.03
C PHE A 965 42.74 48.77 67.10
N VAL A 966 43.33 47.56 67.15
CA VAL A 966 42.81 46.37 66.44
C VAL A 966 41.44 45.97 66.98
N ALA A 967 41.31 45.79 68.31
CA ALA A 967 40.09 45.31 68.95
C ALA A 967 38.89 46.26 68.74
N GLN A 968 39.11 47.58 68.82
CA GLN A 968 38.07 48.58 68.55
C GLN A 968 37.77 48.74 67.05
N THR A 969 38.72 48.47 66.15
CA THR A 969 38.47 48.56 64.69
C THR A 969 37.67 47.37 64.19
N LEU A 970 37.99 46.15 64.68
CA LEU A 970 37.35 44.90 64.27
C LEU A 970 36.21 44.45 65.21
N SER A 971 35.73 45.33 66.10
CA SER A 971 34.78 45.01 67.19
C SER A 971 33.43 44.41 66.77
N GLN A 972 33.11 44.36 65.48
CA GLN A 972 31.94 43.66 64.92
C GLN A 972 32.16 42.14 64.78
N TYR A 973 33.42 41.71 64.63
CA TYR A 973 33.80 40.33 64.34
C TYR A 973 34.42 39.61 65.54
N THR A 974 34.59 40.30 66.68
CA THR A 974 35.11 39.73 67.93
C THR A 974 34.21 38.60 68.42
N THR A 975 34.77 37.39 68.49
CA THR A 975 34.15 36.22 69.15
C THR A 975 34.52 36.19 70.63
N ASP A 976 33.81 35.38 71.42
CA ASP A 976 34.16 35.14 72.84
C ASP A 976 35.60 34.62 72.98
N ARG A 977 36.07 33.85 71.98
CA ARG A 977 37.44 33.33 71.91
C ARG A 977 38.48 34.40 71.52
N ALA A 978 38.15 35.32 70.63
CA ALA A 978 39.00 36.48 70.36
C ALA A 978 39.10 37.38 71.61
N SER A 979 38.00 37.58 72.34
CA SER A 979 37.96 38.30 73.62
C SER A 979 38.81 37.60 74.71
N ALA A 980 38.74 36.27 74.80
CA ALA A 980 39.60 35.49 75.69
C ALA A 980 41.09 35.63 75.35
N LEU A 981 41.47 35.51 74.07
CA LEU A 981 42.85 35.71 73.63
C LEU A 981 43.34 37.15 73.88
N GLN A 982 42.50 38.16 73.70
CA GLN A 982 42.81 39.56 74.04
C GLN A 982 42.99 39.74 75.56
N SER A 983 42.22 39.02 76.37
CA SER A 983 42.39 38.98 77.83
C SER A 983 43.69 38.29 78.25
N GLU A 984 44.11 37.22 77.56
CA GLU A 984 45.41 36.57 77.76
C GLU A 984 46.59 37.50 77.38
N ILE A 985 46.45 38.34 76.33
CA ILE A 985 47.47 39.34 75.97
C ILE A 985 47.68 40.31 77.14
N TYR A 986 46.61 40.85 77.73
CA TYR A 986 46.74 41.75 78.87
C TYR A 986 47.39 41.06 80.08
N GLN A 987 47.07 39.80 80.36
CA GLN A 987 47.71 39.02 81.44
C GLN A 987 49.21 38.78 81.21
N GLU A 988 49.66 38.51 79.98
CA GLU A 988 51.09 38.37 79.65
C GLU A 988 51.84 39.70 79.69
N LEU A 989 51.21 40.81 79.29
CA LEU A 989 51.79 42.16 79.39
C LEU A 989 51.92 42.62 80.85
N ASP A 990 50.89 42.41 81.67
CA ASP A 990 50.96 42.67 83.12
C ASP A 990 52.01 41.76 83.78
N GLY A 991 52.02 40.46 83.46
CA GLY A 991 52.97 39.50 84.03
C GLY A 991 54.45 39.80 83.75
N ARG A 992 54.75 40.62 82.74
CA ARG A 992 56.12 40.96 82.27
C ARG A 992 56.51 42.44 82.48
N THR A 993 55.74 43.18 83.28
CA THR A 993 56.00 44.60 83.63
C THR A 993 56.26 44.78 85.12
N ASP A 994 56.98 45.85 85.46
CA ASP A 994 57.20 46.26 86.85
C ASP A 994 55.96 46.98 87.44
N ASN A 995 55.70 46.78 88.75
CA ASN A 995 54.51 47.35 89.42
C ASN A 995 54.38 48.88 89.30
N ASP A 996 55.50 49.61 89.27
CA ASP A 996 55.54 51.06 89.08
C ASP A 996 55.07 51.48 87.67
N ALA A 997 55.45 50.72 86.63
CA ALA A 997 54.96 50.94 85.27
C ALA A 997 53.44 50.68 85.17
N ARG A 998 52.93 49.63 85.83
CA ARG A 998 51.48 49.34 85.86
C ARG A 998 50.68 50.45 86.55
N ALA A 999 51.18 50.98 87.67
CA ALA A 999 50.54 52.10 88.36
C ALA A 999 50.50 53.37 87.49
N ARG A 1000 51.60 53.69 86.79
CA ARG A 1000 51.68 54.84 85.86
C ARG A 1000 50.82 54.68 84.62
N LEU A 1001 50.65 53.46 84.09
CA LEU A 1001 49.71 53.19 82.99
C LEU A 1001 48.28 53.62 83.38
N GLN A 1002 47.82 53.31 84.60
CA GLN A 1002 46.45 53.63 85.02
C GLN A 1002 46.15 55.14 85.00
N SER A 1003 47.13 55.99 85.33
CA SER A 1003 47.02 57.46 85.18
C SER A 1003 47.03 57.94 83.72
N GLU A 1004 47.62 57.18 82.81
CA GLU A 1004 47.79 57.53 81.39
C GLU A 1004 46.64 57.02 80.49
N LEU A 1005 45.90 55.98 80.91
CA LEU A 1005 44.75 55.42 80.18
C LEU A 1005 43.72 56.47 79.68
N PRO A 1006 43.38 57.55 80.41
CA PRO A 1006 42.47 58.58 79.90
C PRO A 1006 43.04 59.34 78.68
N GLU A 1007 44.34 59.63 78.68
CA GLU A 1007 45.01 60.29 77.54
C GLU A 1007 45.10 59.34 76.35
N MET A 1008 45.49 58.07 76.58
CA MET A 1008 45.52 57.03 75.55
C MET A 1008 44.16 56.81 74.89
N ARG A 1009 43.05 56.83 75.64
CA ARG A 1009 41.68 56.78 75.09
C ARG A 1009 41.37 57.96 74.15
N SER A 1010 41.92 59.15 74.43
CA SER A 1010 41.79 60.31 73.55
C SER A 1010 42.60 60.16 72.25
N VAL A 1011 43.79 59.55 72.33
CA VAL A 1011 44.65 59.23 71.18
C VAL A 1011 43.99 58.17 70.30
N LEU A 1012 43.54 57.04 70.88
CA LEU A 1012 42.81 55.98 70.17
C LEU A 1012 41.58 56.52 69.44
N LYS A 1013 40.79 57.40 70.08
CA LYS A 1013 39.66 58.06 69.43
C LYS A 1013 40.10 58.88 68.21
N ARG A 1014 41.16 59.70 68.35
CA ARG A 1014 41.70 60.52 67.25
C ARG A 1014 42.20 59.67 66.09
N LEU A 1015 42.94 58.60 66.37
CA LEU A 1015 43.44 57.67 65.35
C LEU A 1015 42.28 57.00 64.58
N ARG A 1016 41.24 56.53 65.30
CA ARG A 1016 40.04 55.90 64.72
C ARG A 1016 39.10 56.89 64.00
N GLU A 1017 39.27 58.18 64.22
CA GLU A 1017 38.62 59.26 63.46
C GLU A 1017 39.42 59.64 62.20
N ALA A 1018 40.76 59.53 62.23
CA ALA A 1018 41.64 59.74 61.08
C ALA A 1018 41.58 58.56 60.08
N SER A 1019 41.84 57.32 60.52
CA SER A 1019 41.75 56.10 59.69
C SER A 1019 40.32 55.64 59.37
N LYS A 1020 39.32 56.48 59.73
CA LYS A 1020 37.89 56.19 59.60
C LYS A 1020 37.49 55.77 58.20
N ASN A 1021 38.10 56.36 57.17
CA ASN A 1021 37.77 56.13 55.77
C ASN A 1021 38.24 54.74 55.30
N GLU A 1022 39.50 54.41 55.60
CA GLU A 1022 40.16 53.14 55.24
C GLU A 1022 39.44 51.95 55.86
N PHE A 1023 39.11 52.04 57.15
CA PHE A 1023 38.44 50.98 57.90
C PHE A 1023 36.92 51.15 57.99
N THR A 1024 36.29 51.81 56.99
CA THR A 1024 34.83 51.91 56.90
C THR A 1024 34.15 50.55 56.73
N CYS A 1025 34.77 49.63 55.98
CA CYS A 1025 34.20 48.34 55.60
C CYS A 1025 33.82 47.45 56.80
N PHE A 1026 34.59 47.49 57.89
CA PHE A 1026 34.35 46.70 59.09
C PHE A 1026 33.17 47.22 59.95
N ARG A 1027 32.55 48.35 59.59
CA ARG A 1027 31.45 48.96 60.34
C ARG A 1027 30.09 48.46 59.86
N LYS A 1028 29.19 48.19 60.81
CA LYS A 1028 27.83 47.70 60.54
C LYS A 1028 27.05 48.64 59.62
N ILE A 1029 26.80 48.20 58.38
CA ILE A 1029 25.83 48.85 57.50
C ILE A 1029 24.48 48.82 58.19
N LYS A 1030 23.98 49.98 58.64
CA LYS A 1030 22.59 50.12 59.07
C LYS A 1030 21.72 49.86 57.84
N ARG A 1031 21.01 48.72 57.81
CA ARG A 1031 19.93 48.51 56.84
C ARG A 1031 18.96 49.71 56.95
N PRO A 1032 18.60 50.38 55.84
CA PRO A 1032 17.51 51.36 55.88
C PRO A 1032 16.24 50.63 56.36
N GLY A 1033 15.44 51.31 57.17
CA GLY A 1033 14.36 50.66 57.91
C GLY A 1033 13.28 50.09 56.99
N ILE A 1034 13.11 48.77 57.01
CA ILE A 1034 11.87 48.14 56.57
C ILE A 1034 10.81 48.52 57.60
N GLY A 1035 9.90 49.42 57.23
CA GLY A 1035 8.75 49.77 58.08
C GLY A 1035 7.84 48.56 58.31
N PRO A 1036 7.11 48.51 59.44
CA PRO A 1036 6.28 47.35 59.77
C PRO A 1036 5.15 47.18 58.75
N SER A 1037 5.27 46.19 57.87
CA SER A 1037 4.23 45.80 56.95
C SER A 1037 3.01 45.29 57.71
N ARG A 1038 1.89 46.02 57.65
CA ARG A 1038 0.61 45.60 58.24
C ARG A 1038 0.16 44.27 57.62
N THR A 1039 0.34 43.17 58.33
CA THR A 1039 -0.30 41.89 58.03
C THR A 1039 -1.79 42.02 58.31
N GLY A 1040 -2.59 42.21 57.25
CA GLY A 1040 -4.04 42.26 57.35
C GLY A 1040 -4.64 40.87 57.59
N THR A 1041 -4.67 40.43 58.84
CA THR A 1041 -5.42 39.23 59.25
C THR A 1041 -6.91 39.56 59.29
N GLY A 1042 -7.56 39.47 58.13
CA GLY A 1042 -9.01 39.55 58.02
C GLY A 1042 -9.65 38.20 58.31
N ASP A 1043 -10.00 37.95 59.57
CA ASP A 1043 -11.08 37.03 59.90
C ASP A 1043 -11.82 37.50 61.15
N SER A 1044 -13.15 37.43 61.16
CA SER A 1044 -14.00 38.01 62.21
C SER A 1044 -15.39 37.38 62.17
N ALA A 1045 -15.46 36.13 62.61
CA ALA A 1045 -16.72 35.41 62.81
C ALA A 1045 -17.53 36.04 63.97
N ALA A 1046 -18.41 36.99 63.65
CA ALA A 1046 -19.31 37.60 64.61
C ALA A 1046 -20.47 36.64 64.96
N SER A 1047 -20.58 36.25 66.23
CA SER A 1047 -21.70 35.45 66.74
C SER A 1047 -22.85 36.36 67.18
N ILE A 1048 -23.95 36.37 66.42
CA ILE A 1048 -25.24 36.95 66.82
C ILE A 1048 -26.36 35.97 66.44
N LYS A 1049 -27.37 35.88 67.32
CA LYS A 1049 -28.57 35.03 67.17
C LYS A 1049 -29.50 35.56 66.08
N GLY A 1050 -30.19 34.66 65.38
CA GLY A 1050 -31.21 34.96 64.37
C GLY A 1050 -31.71 33.67 63.75
#